data_AF-A0A1I4WMT7-F1
#
_entry.id   AF-A0A1I4WMT7-F1
#
_cell.length_a   1.000
_cell.length_b   1.000
_cell.length_c   1.000
_cell.angle_alpha   90.00
_cell.angle_beta   90.00
_cell.angle_gamma   90.00
#
_symmetry.space_group_name_H-M   'P 1'
#
loop_
_entity.id
_entity.type
_entity.pdbx_description
1 polymer ?
#
loop_
_entity_poly.entity_id
_entity_poly.type
_entity_poly.pdbx_seq_one_letter_code
_entity_poly.pdbx_strand_id
1 'polypeptide(L)'
;MRNFLRFLGTGLLIFVVLVLVLFFFTQTKQLSLAESEHSFWYFVSGAILLTCLLCTMIFFALLVHKTETPVTPDDTHHIREENTAETENYSQLKNHLLRRHNLFWRRKVRLLLVTGDETAIDQLIPGLQENQWLEGNRTVLIYGGSLTTEPDKEKFTALRKLRRGRPLDGIIRVMGHTQNLTPQMSDTDLRGLEKISELLRYSAPVWLWQLCDSKWSQAGRTEQAVGAFFPARATSDDITLQLENLLPELNAQGVSQVAENNSHDFLLRLGQHLKDGGIARWAQQLVSWLSASQQRVPLRGLMFSLPENKPAAIAGETAGAAPAEAEKYIPESQRHALTLPVTWQGVVDDCTRIRGRSVGMAWEQTLAWTLMAIIGVLGAGTLLSFVVNRSQIVSVAEQAHALVEHPSVSDYQLTALHTLRNHAGRLKHNISEGSPWYQRFGLDHNQPLLSAMLPWYGVANNRLIRDPANQALRQKLSALANSAPNSEQRAQLAKPGYDQLKAWLMMARPDKADGAFYAQTLKTVQPTRMGMSTGLWQSLSPDLWAFYISELPSQPQWKISPEAGLVTQARQVLLEQIGRRNAESTLYENMLEAVRRNFADVSLEDMTSGTDTRRLFTTEEVVPGMFTRQAWEGGIQQAIEKAANSRRDEIDWVLSDSRKSVSSDLSPEALKARLTQRYFTDFAGSWLSFLNSLRLNPANNISDVTDQLTLMSDVRQSPLIALMNTLSWQGQTGQQSEGLSDSIIKSAKDLVGGKDKPAIDQSASGLQGPLDETFGPLLQLLGKNKGSNVMSADTSLSLQTYLTRITRVRLRLQQVASASDPQGMMQTLAQTVFQGKSVDLTDTQQYGSLISASLGEEWSGFGSTMFVQPLTQAWETVLQPSAASLNDKWSRSVVANWQTAFDGRFPFVASKSDASLPMLAEFVRKDSGRIERFLTTELSGVLHKEGSQWVPDKVNSQGLNFNPAFLRAINQLSQLSDILFTDGTQGISFELQARPAQQVVETQLTVDGQKLQYFNQMADWQSFRWPGDTYRPGTMLTWTTVNAGARLFGDYSGTWGFIRWLDQGKRQQLDRSQWMMSFTASDGRTLQWVLRSQLGKGPLALLDLRGFTLPEQIFSVDSAASAQALMANTGNSDMDGVE
;
A
#
# COMPACT_ATOMS: atom_id res chain seq x y z
N MET A 1 -28.85 -33.62 52.70
CA MET A 1 -28.94 -32.44 53.60
C MET A 1 -27.62 -31.69 53.83
N ARG A 2 -26.48 -32.35 54.04
CA ARG A 2 -25.20 -31.68 54.37
C ARG A 2 -24.57 -30.85 53.23
N ASN A 3 -24.92 -31.13 51.97
CA ASN A 3 -24.50 -30.33 50.82
C ASN A 3 -25.44 -29.13 50.56
N PHE A 4 -26.72 -29.23 50.93
CA PHE A 4 -27.69 -28.15 50.77
C PHE A 4 -27.44 -27.00 51.75
N LEU A 5 -27.08 -27.31 53.01
CA LEU A 5 -26.67 -26.30 54.00
C LEU A 5 -25.36 -25.57 53.62
N ARG A 6 -24.48 -26.21 52.84
CA ARG A 6 -23.21 -25.61 52.40
C ARG A 6 -23.42 -24.59 51.29
N PHE A 7 -24.29 -24.90 50.32
CA PHE A 7 -24.68 -23.93 49.28
C PHE A 7 -25.52 -22.78 49.82
N LEU A 8 -26.39 -23.05 50.82
CA LEU A 8 -27.15 -22.01 51.52
C LEU A 8 -26.22 -21.07 52.29
N GLY A 9 -25.19 -21.60 52.96
CA GLY A 9 -24.19 -20.81 53.68
C GLY A 9 -23.35 -19.92 52.76
N THR A 10 -22.91 -20.44 51.60
CA THR A 10 -22.20 -19.63 50.60
C THR A 10 -23.11 -18.59 49.94
N GLY A 11 -24.38 -18.93 49.66
CA GLY A 11 -25.35 -17.98 49.11
C GLY A 11 -25.68 -16.84 50.09
N LEU A 12 -25.81 -17.15 51.38
CA LEU A 12 -26.08 -16.17 52.42
C LEU A 12 -24.87 -15.25 52.66
N LEU A 13 -23.65 -15.78 52.51
CA LEU A 13 -22.42 -14.98 52.62
C LEU A 13 -22.25 -14.04 51.41
N ILE A 14 -22.57 -14.49 50.19
CA ILE A 14 -22.62 -13.63 49.00
C ILE A 14 -23.70 -12.56 49.15
N PHE A 15 -24.88 -12.91 49.68
CA PHE A 15 -25.95 -11.95 49.93
C PHE A 15 -25.54 -10.89 50.96
N VAL A 16 -24.86 -11.28 52.05
CA VAL A 16 -24.32 -10.33 53.05
C VAL A 16 -23.27 -9.40 52.44
N VAL A 17 -22.40 -9.89 51.55
CA VAL A 17 -21.43 -9.05 50.81
C VAL A 17 -22.16 -8.06 49.90
N LEU A 18 -23.21 -8.50 49.18
CA LEU A 18 -23.97 -7.64 48.28
C LEU A 18 -24.75 -6.56 49.03
N VAL A 19 -25.32 -6.91 50.19
CA VAL A 19 -25.99 -5.97 51.10
C VAL A 19 -25.00 -4.98 51.71
N LEU A 20 -23.80 -5.41 52.10
CA LEU A 20 -22.76 -4.53 52.61
C LEU A 20 -22.22 -3.57 51.54
N VAL A 21 -22.05 -4.04 50.30
CA VAL A 21 -21.66 -3.18 49.15
C VAL A 21 -22.77 -2.18 48.83
N LEU A 22 -24.03 -2.60 48.84
CA LEU A 22 -25.19 -1.70 48.66
C LEU A 22 -25.30 -0.69 49.80
N PHE A 23 -25.10 -1.10 51.05
CA PHE A 23 -25.08 -0.22 52.22
C PHE A 23 -23.93 0.80 52.17
N PHE A 24 -22.77 0.42 51.64
CA PHE A 24 -21.66 1.33 51.40
C PHE A 24 -21.98 2.33 50.28
N PHE A 25 -22.62 1.87 49.20
CA PHE A 25 -23.05 2.72 48.09
C PHE A 25 -24.16 3.71 48.49
N THR A 26 -25.05 3.34 49.41
CA THR A 26 -26.09 4.26 49.92
C THR A 26 -25.51 5.30 50.87
N GLN A 27 -24.58 4.92 51.75
CA GLN A 27 -23.89 5.86 52.65
C GLN A 27 -23.00 6.87 51.91
N THR A 28 -22.28 6.44 50.87
CA THR A 28 -21.47 7.34 50.03
C THR A 28 -22.30 8.33 49.20
N LYS A 29 -23.57 8.02 48.91
CA LYS A 29 -24.51 8.98 48.27
C LYS A 29 -25.15 9.95 49.25
N GLN A 30 -25.18 9.65 50.56
CA GLN A 30 -25.84 10.49 51.57
C GLN A 30 -24.90 11.50 52.24
N LEU A 31 -23.58 11.31 52.20
CA LEU A 31 -22.59 12.31 52.65
C LEU A 31 -22.09 13.18 51.48
N SER A 32 -22.96 14.05 50.97
CA SER A 32 -22.55 15.26 50.25
C SER A 32 -22.77 16.46 51.15
N LEU A 33 -21.69 17.22 51.41
CA LEU A 33 -21.66 18.52 52.11
C LEU A 33 -21.64 18.48 53.65
N ALA A 34 -20.52 18.05 54.24
CA ALA A 34 -19.83 18.71 55.36
C ALA A 34 -18.76 17.79 56.00
N GLU A 35 -17.60 18.37 56.30
CA GLU A 35 -16.46 17.86 57.09
C GLU A 35 -15.65 16.66 56.57
N SER A 36 -14.42 16.96 56.17
CA SER A 36 -13.50 16.13 55.38
C SER A 36 -12.53 15.25 56.17
N GLU A 37 -12.63 15.15 57.50
CA GLU A 37 -11.65 14.37 58.28
C GLU A 37 -12.03 12.90 58.48
N HIS A 38 -13.32 12.55 58.46
CA HIS A 38 -13.74 11.16 58.73
C HIS A 38 -14.01 10.32 57.49
N SER A 39 -14.23 10.94 56.31
CA SER A 39 -14.52 10.23 55.06
C SER A 39 -13.38 9.29 54.61
N PHE A 40 -12.13 9.69 54.85
CA PHE A 40 -10.95 8.88 54.55
C PHE A 40 -10.90 7.58 55.37
N TRP A 41 -11.22 7.64 56.66
CA TRP A 41 -11.21 6.48 57.56
C TRP A 41 -12.33 5.48 57.26
N TYR A 42 -13.48 5.95 56.75
CA TYR A 42 -14.53 5.06 56.28
C TYR A 42 -14.09 4.30 55.02
N PHE A 43 -13.45 4.97 54.05
CA PHE A 43 -12.95 4.30 52.85
C PHE A 43 -11.87 3.26 53.17
N VAL A 44 -10.94 3.59 54.08
CA VAL A 44 -9.89 2.66 54.54
C VAL A 44 -10.49 1.46 55.27
N SER A 45 -11.48 1.66 56.14
CA SER A 45 -12.13 0.54 56.83
C SER A 45 -12.93 -0.36 55.87
N GLY A 46 -13.59 0.22 54.85
CA GLY A 46 -14.27 -0.52 53.79
C GLY A 46 -13.31 -1.36 52.93
N ALA A 47 -12.15 -0.82 52.57
CA ALA A 47 -11.13 -1.53 51.81
C ALA A 47 -10.49 -2.69 52.62
N ILE A 48 -10.26 -2.49 53.92
CA ILE A 48 -9.76 -3.54 54.83
C ILE A 48 -10.79 -4.67 54.97
N LEU A 49 -12.07 -4.34 55.13
CA LEU A 49 -13.14 -5.34 55.21
C LEU A 49 -13.30 -6.16 53.93
N LEU A 50 -13.24 -5.50 52.76
CA LEU A 50 -13.35 -6.16 51.46
C LEU A 50 -12.15 -7.08 51.19
N THR A 51 -10.94 -6.64 51.52
CA THR A 51 -9.72 -7.46 51.36
C THR A 51 -9.70 -8.65 52.33
N CYS A 52 -10.15 -8.48 53.58
CA CYS A 52 -10.32 -9.60 54.51
C CYS A 52 -11.34 -10.62 53.99
N LEU A 53 -12.48 -10.16 53.45
CA LEU A 53 -13.49 -11.02 52.84
C LEU A 53 -12.96 -11.76 51.60
N LEU A 54 -12.21 -11.09 50.73
CA LEU A 54 -11.63 -11.70 49.54
C LEU A 54 -10.58 -12.75 49.89
N CYS A 55 -9.74 -12.48 50.90
CA CYS A 55 -8.79 -13.45 51.45
C CYS A 55 -9.50 -14.68 52.02
N THR A 56 -10.62 -14.51 52.73
CA THR A 56 -11.41 -15.66 53.22
C THR A 56 -12.05 -16.46 52.08
N MET A 57 -12.54 -15.80 51.01
CA MET A 57 -13.10 -16.46 49.83
C MET A 57 -12.03 -17.27 49.07
N ILE A 58 -10.84 -16.72 48.87
CA ILE A 58 -9.72 -17.41 48.20
C ILE A 58 -9.23 -18.60 49.04
N PHE A 59 -9.16 -18.45 50.37
CA PHE A 59 -8.82 -19.54 51.28
C PHE A 59 -9.82 -20.71 51.20
N PHE A 60 -11.12 -20.43 51.07
CA PHE A 60 -12.15 -21.46 50.91
C PHE A 60 -12.21 -22.05 49.49
N ALA A 61 -11.94 -21.26 48.44
CA ALA A 61 -11.91 -21.75 47.04
C ALA A 61 -10.74 -22.72 46.78
N LEU A 62 -9.55 -22.44 47.33
CA LEU A 62 -8.37 -23.31 47.21
C LEU A 62 -8.52 -24.65 47.97
N LEU A 63 -9.42 -24.72 48.95
CA LEU A 63 -9.76 -25.94 49.70
C LEU A 63 -10.70 -26.88 48.93
N VAL A 64 -11.43 -26.37 47.92
CA VAL A 64 -12.42 -27.13 47.14
C VAL A 64 -11.85 -27.61 45.79
N HIS A 65 -10.83 -26.95 45.23
CA HIS A 65 -10.35 -27.21 43.87
C HIS A 65 -9.22 -28.27 43.74
N LYS A 66 -9.05 -29.16 44.74
CA LYS A 66 -8.04 -30.24 44.70
C LYS A 66 -8.64 -31.65 44.70
N THR A 67 -9.71 -31.82 43.92
CA THR A 67 -10.18 -33.10 43.39
C THR A 67 -10.78 -32.84 42.03
N GLU A 68 -9.96 -32.98 40.99
CA GLU A 68 -10.31 -33.47 39.65
C GLU A 68 -9.08 -33.28 38.75
N THR A 69 -8.54 -34.39 38.25
CA THR A 69 -7.51 -34.42 37.20
C THR A 69 -8.20 -34.72 35.87
N PRO A 70 -7.89 -34.00 34.78
CA PRO A 70 -8.42 -34.36 33.47
C PRO A 70 -7.61 -35.49 32.84
N VAL A 71 -8.34 -36.35 32.12
CA VAL A 71 -7.92 -37.52 31.35
C VAL A 71 -7.23 -37.09 30.04
N THR A 72 -6.20 -37.82 29.61
CA THR A 72 -5.85 -38.09 28.19
C THR A 72 -4.99 -39.37 28.10
N PRO A 73 -4.95 -40.06 26.93
CA PRO A 73 -4.94 -41.53 26.84
C PRO A 73 -3.61 -42.18 26.40
N ASP A 74 -3.60 -43.53 26.51
CA ASP A 74 -2.78 -44.59 25.89
C ASP A 74 -1.28 -44.37 25.62
N ASP A 75 -0.43 -45.19 26.26
CA ASP A 75 0.12 -46.40 25.63
C ASP A 75 1.05 -47.18 26.59
N THR A 76 1.32 -48.45 26.26
CA THR A 76 2.31 -49.40 26.84
C THR A 76 1.87 -50.27 28.04
N HIS A 77 1.03 -51.27 27.71
CA HIS A 77 0.88 -52.53 28.43
C HIS A 77 2.12 -53.42 28.24
N HIS A 78 3.10 -53.37 29.14
CA HIS A 78 4.05 -54.50 29.36
C HIS A 78 4.69 -54.55 30.75
N ILE A 79 4.43 -53.60 31.66
CA ILE A 79 4.91 -53.61 33.07
C ILE A 79 3.78 -54.07 34.04
N ARG A 80 2.59 -54.36 33.51
CA ARG A 80 1.35 -54.36 34.30
C ARG A 80 1.12 -55.59 35.19
N GLU A 81 1.82 -56.71 35.00
CA GLU A 81 1.54 -57.93 35.74
C GLU A 81 2.18 -57.99 37.15
N GLU A 82 3.36 -57.39 37.38
CA GLU A 82 3.91 -57.19 38.74
C GLU A 82 3.20 -56.03 39.48
N ASN A 83 2.85 -54.95 38.77
CA ASN A 83 2.27 -53.73 39.36
C ASN A 83 0.86 -53.90 39.97
N THR A 84 0.10 -54.92 39.55
CA THR A 84 -1.23 -55.21 40.11
C THR A 84 -1.18 -55.87 41.50
N ALA A 85 -0.20 -56.74 41.77
CA ALA A 85 -0.13 -57.51 43.01
C ALA A 85 0.21 -56.64 44.24
N GLU A 86 1.17 -55.71 44.12
CA GLU A 86 1.55 -54.84 45.24
C GLU A 86 0.47 -53.79 45.57
N THR A 87 -0.17 -53.22 44.54
CA THR A 87 -1.25 -52.23 44.72
C THR A 87 -2.49 -52.86 45.37
N GLU A 88 -2.79 -54.12 45.05
CA GLU A 88 -3.84 -54.89 45.72
C GLU A 88 -3.51 -55.10 47.21
N ASN A 89 -2.28 -55.50 47.56
CA ASN A 89 -1.87 -55.72 48.96
C ASN A 89 -2.06 -54.49 49.87
N TYR A 90 -1.73 -53.27 49.42
CA TYR A 90 -1.93 -52.06 50.24
C TYR A 90 -3.38 -51.60 50.32
N SER A 91 -4.18 -51.89 49.30
CA SER A 91 -5.62 -51.68 49.34
C SER A 91 -6.30 -52.65 50.32
N GLN A 92 -5.84 -53.91 50.36
CA GLN A 92 -6.25 -54.92 51.34
C GLN A 92 -5.85 -54.50 52.75
N LEU A 93 -4.61 -54.05 52.97
CA LEU A 93 -4.15 -53.50 54.26
C LEU A 93 -5.03 -52.33 54.72
N LYS A 94 -5.32 -51.36 53.84
CA LYS A 94 -6.20 -50.22 54.16
C LYS A 94 -7.59 -50.68 54.59
N ASN A 95 -8.17 -51.65 53.88
CA ASN A 95 -9.50 -52.20 54.17
C ASN A 95 -9.50 -53.00 55.47
N HIS A 96 -8.45 -53.79 55.73
CA HIS A 96 -8.23 -54.52 56.98
C HIS A 96 -8.17 -53.57 58.18
N LEU A 97 -7.36 -52.50 58.10
CA LEU A 97 -7.24 -51.50 59.16
C LEU A 97 -8.53 -50.70 59.38
N LEU A 98 -9.27 -50.39 58.31
CA LEU A 98 -10.59 -49.76 58.40
C LEU A 98 -11.61 -50.66 59.09
N ARG A 99 -11.64 -51.97 58.77
CA ARG A 99 -12.55 -52.94 59.39
C ARG A 99 -12.22 -53.17 60.87
N ARG A 100 -10.94 -53.25 61.25
CA ARG A 100 -10.51 -53.55 62.63
C ARG A 100 -10.49 -52.33 63.57
N HIS A 101 -10.14 -51.14 63.07
CA HIS A 101 -9.90 -49.94 63.92
C HIS A 101 -10.76 -48.70 63.57
N ASN A 102 -11.73 -48.83 62.66
CA ASN A 102 -12.64 -47.79 62.15
C ASN A 102 -11.95 -46.67 61.33
N LEU A 103 -12.73 -45.68 60.86
CA LEU A 103 -12.27 -44.55 60.02
C LEU A 103 -11.09 -43.74 60.61
N PHE A 104 -10.87 -43.80 61.93
CA PHE A 104 -9.77 -43.10 62.62
C PHE A 104 -8.52 -43.96 62.86
N TRP A 105 -8.41 -45.14 62.22
CA TRP A 105 -7.26 -46.05 62.37
C TRP A 105 -5.91 -45.35 62.19
N ARG A 106 -5.82 -44.37 61.30
CA ARG A 106 -4.60 -43.57 61.01
C ARG A 106 -4.01 -42.86 62.23
N ARG A 107 -4.77 -42.69 63.32
CA ARG A 107 -4.26 -42.12 64.59
C ARG A 107 -4.02 -43.17 65.66
N LYS A 108 -4.56 -44.38 65.49
CA LYS A 108 -4.55 -45.47 66.49
C LYS A 108 -3.52 -46.55 66.20
N VAL A 109 -3.17 -46.73 64.93
CA VAL A 109 -2.26 -47.78 64.44
C VAL A 109 -0.91 -47.18 64.10
N ARG A 110 0.15 -47.87 64.50
CA ARG A 110 1.55 -47.55 64.20
C ARG A 110 1.99 -48.33 62.96
N LEU A 111 2.56 -47.66 61.96
CA LEU A 111 3.11 -48.28 60.76
C LEU A 111 4.64 -48.26 60.82
N LEU A 112 5.25 -49.44 60.91
CA LEU A 112 6.71 -49.62 60.92
C LEU A 112 7.15 -50.37 59.68
N LEU A 113 8.14 -49.84 58.99
CA LEU A 113 8.75 -50.49 57.83
C LEU A 113 9.98 -51.29 58.29
N VAL A 114 10.07 -52.57 57.97
CA VAL A 114 11.21 -53.43 58.31
C VAL A 114 12.04 -53.66 57.05
N THR A 115 13.32 -53.30 57.11
CA THR A 115 14.27 -53.34 56.00
C THR A 115 15.53 -54.08 56.41
N GLY A 116 16.18 -54.74 55.46
CA GLY A 116 17.43 -55.45 55.70
C GLY A 116 17.60 -56.71 54.87
N ASP A 117 18.57 -57.53 55.25
CA ASP A 117 18.87 -58.77 54.55
C ASP A 117 17.74 -59.79 54.79
N GLU A 118 17.31 -60.50 53.75
CA GLU A 118 16.08 -61.32 53.79
C GLU A 118 16.18 -62.41 54.86
N THR A 119 17.35 -63.06 54.96
CA THR A 119 17.61 -64.08 55.97
C THR A 119 17.60 -63.52 57.40
N ALA A 120 18.00 -62.26 57.58
CA ALA A 120 18.01 -61.61 58.89
C ALA A 120 16.60 -61.15 59.29
N ILE A 121 15.79 -60.69 58.34
CA ILE A 121 14.38 -60.36 58.59
C ILE A 121 13.61 -61.62 58.98
N ASP A 122 13.78 -62.73 58.26
CA ASP A 122 13.06 -63.98 58.55
C ASP A 122 13.46 -64.58 59.91
N GLN A 123 14.73 -64.43 60.32
CA GLN A 123 15.20 -64.79 61.66
C GLN A 123 14.60 -63.93 62.79
N LEU A 124 14.22 -62.68 62.51
CA LEU A 124 13.65 -61.76 63.51
C LEU A 124 12.12 -61.81 63.54
N ILE A 125 11.47 -61.94 62.37
CA ILE A 125 10.01 -62.00 62.20
C ILE A 125 9.69 -63.00 61.09
N PRO A 126 9.61 -64.30 61.41
CA PRO A 126 9.36 -65.33 60.41
C PRO A 126 8.01 -65.11 59.71
N GLY A 127 7.99 -65.23 58.38
CA GLY A 127 6.79 -65.09 57.56
C GLY A 127 6.37 -63.66 57.21
N LEU A 128 7.13 -62.62 57.60
CA LEU A 128 6.85 -61.23 57.17
C LEU A 128 7.07 -61.05 55.65
N GLN A 129 8.08 -61.72 55.08
CA GLN A 129 8.38 -61.66 53.66
C GLN A 129 7.25 -62.29 52.82
N GLU A 130 6.75 -63.46 53.21
CA GLU A 130 5.66 -64.15 52.51
C GLU A 130 4.35 -63.35 52.57
N ASN A 131 4.01 -62.78 53.74
CA ASN A 131 2.74 -62.09 53.95
C ASN A 131 2.76 -60.58 53.60
N GLN A 132 3.94 -60.00 53.31
CA GLN A 132 4.20 -58.57 53.04
C GLN A 132 3.86 -57.58 54.18
N TRP A 133 2.89 -57.89 55.03
CA TRP A 133 2.55 -57.14 56.23
C TRP A 133 1.96 -58.05 57.31
N LEU A 134 2.24 -57.72 58.58
CA LEU A 134 1.71 -58.41 59.74
C LEU A 134 1.18 -57.38 60.76
N GLU A 135 0.05 -57.67 61.42
CA GLU A 135 -0.59 -56.74 62.38
C GLU A 135 -0.86 -57.38 63.75
N GLY A 136 -0.41 -56.70 64.80
CA GLY A 136 -0.61 -57.10 66.20
C GLY A 136 -0.38 -55.93 67.14
N ASN A 137 -1.07 -55.88 68.29
CA ASN A 137 -0.89 -54.83 69.30
C ASN A 137 -0.91 -53.39 68.74
N ARG A 138 -1.85 -53.08 67.82
CA ARG A 138 -1.98 -51.79 67.11
C ARG A 138 -0.73 -51.35 66.34
N THR A 139 0.12 -52.30 65.99
CA THR A 139 1.35 -52.09 65.23
C THR A 139 1.30 -52.96 63.98
N VAL A 140 1.56 -52.34 62.84
CA VAL A 140 1.68 -53.02 61.55
C VAL A 140 3.15 -52.99 61.17
N LEU A 141 3.71 -54.17 60.95
CA LEU A 141 5.03 -54.35 60.36
C LEU A 141 4.83 -54.55 58.86
N ILE A 142 5.56 -53.78 58.06
CA ILE A 142 5.49 -53.81 56.60
C ILE A 142 6.86 -54.23 56.07
N TYR A 143 6.90 -55.24 55.21
CA TYR A 143 8.12 -55.68 54.55
C TYR A 143 8.63 -54.60 53.59
N GLY A 144 9.84 -54.09 53.86
CA GLY A 144 10.50 -53.05 53.08
C GLY A 144 11.59 -53.55 52.15
N GLY A 145 12.01 -54.81 52.26
CA GLY A 145 13.09 -55.40 51.46
C GLY A 145 14.49 -54.93 51.86
N SER A 146 15.48 -55.27 51.02
CA SER A 146 16.86 -54.82 51.18
C SER A 146 17.00 -53.34 50.79
N LEU A 147 17.86 -52.60 51.50
CA LEU A 147 18.21 -51.21 51.16
C LEU A 147 19.23 -51.10 50.01
N THR A 148 19.81 -52.22 49.57
CA THR A 148 20.77 -52.26 48.45
C THR A 148 20.10 -52.29 47.08
N THR A 149 18.84 -52.70 47.01
CA THR A 149 18.04 -52.68 45.78
C THR A 149 17.33 -51.34 45.62
N GLU A 150 16.98 -50.96 44.38
CA GLU A 150 16.24 -49.71 44.18
C GLU A 150 14.84 -49.79 44.79
N PRO A 151 14.40 -48.76 45.54
CA PRO A 151 13.12 -48.81 46.23
C PRO A 151 11.96 -48.72 45.22
N ASP A 152 11.00 -49.63 45.35
CA ASP A 152 9.81 -49.67 44.51
C ASP A 152 8.97 -48.38 44.66
N LYS A 153 8.92 -47.61 43.57
CA LYS A 153 8.24 -46.32 43.54
C LYS A 153 6.74 -46.46 43.76
N GLU A 154 6.11 -47.52 43.29
CA GLU A 154 4.68 -47.76 43.42
C GLU A 154 4.33 -48.13 44.86
N LYS A 155 5.09 -49.06 45.46
CA LYS A 155 5.01 -49.45 46.88
C LYS A 155 5.02 -48.25 47.82
N PHE A 156 6.07 -47.43 47.72
CA PHE A 156 6.23 -46.27 48.61
C PHE A 156 5.23 -45.15 48.28
N THR A 157 4.77 -45.03 47.03
CA THR A 157 3.68 -44.10 46.69
C THR A 157 2.34 -44.56 47.27
N ALA A 158 2.05 -45.86 47.28
CA ALA A 158 0.86 -46.43 47.91
C ALA A 158 0.90 -46.22 49.43
N LEU A 159 2.05 -46.49 50.07
CA LEU A 159 2.31 -46.16 51.48
C LEU A 159 2.11 -44.68 51.79
N ARG A 160 2.56 -43.79 50.91
CA ARG A 160 2.31 -42.34 51.05
C ARG A 160 0.82 -42.00 51.02
N LYS A 161 0.04 -42.68 50.18
CA LYS A 161 -1.41 -42.46 50.06
C LYS A 161 -2.20 -43.05 51.25
N LEU A 162 -1.67 -44.06 51.95
CA LEU A 162 -2.30 -44.69 53.11
C LEU A 162 -2.56 -43.69 54.25
N ARG A 163 -1.60 -42.80 54.56
CA ARG A 163 -1.74 -41.72 55.58
C ARG A 163 -1.14 -40.40 55.10
N ARG A 164 -2.01 -39.38 54.88
CA ARG A 164 -1.59 -38.02 54.46
C ARG A 164 -0.84 -37.31 55.61
N GLY A 165 0.46 -37.04 55.43
CA GLY A 165 1.30 -36.22 56.32
C GLY A 165 2.31 -36.96 57.19
N ARG A 166 2.02 -38.19 57.61
CA ARG A 166 2.96 -39.10 58.33
C ARG A 166 2.75 -40.51 57.78
N PRO A 167 3.37 -40.88 56.65
CA PRO A 167 3.11 -42.16 56.00
C PRO A 167 3.64 -43.35 56.80
N LEU A 168 4.76 -43.18 57.51
CA LEU A 168 5.33 -44.18 58.43
C LEU A 168 5.58 -43.55 59.80
N ASP A 169 5.43 -44.36 60.85
CA ASP A 169 5.80 -43.97 62.21
C ASP A 169 7.29 -44.23 62.50
N GLY A 170 7.91 -45.19 61.80
CA GLY A 170 9.32 -45.57 61.93
C GLY A 170 9.82 -46.55 60.85
N ILE A 171 11.14 -46.64 60.68
CA ILE A 171 11.83 -47.65 59.85
C ILE A 171 12.81 -48.43 60.73
N ILE A 172 12.87 -49.76 60.58
CA ILE A 172 13.75 -50.65 61.31
C ILE A 172 14.68 -51.31 60.32
N ARG A 173 15.98 -51.16 60.54
CA ARG A 173 17.03 -51.78 59.72
C ARG A 173 17.62 -52.97 60.48
N VAL A 174 17.29 -54.18 60.05
CA VAL A 174 17.73 -55.44 60.66
C VAL A 174 19.08 -55.84 60.10
N MET A 175 20.02 -56.20 60.97
CA MET A 175 21.38 -56.64 60.65
C MET A 175 21.63 -58.02 61.23
N GLY A 176 22.20 -58.91 60.42
CA GLY A 176 22.55 -60.27 60.85
C GLY A 176 23.77 -60.32 61.78
N HIS A 177 23.94 -61.41 62.51
CA HIS A 177 25.01 -61.57 63.52
C HIS A 177 26.44 -61.47 62.98
N THR A 178 26.67 -61.78 61.70
CA THR A 178 27.99 -61.64 61.05
C THR A 178 28.22 -60.26 60.41
N GLN A 179 27.17 -59.45 60.29
CA GLN A 179 27.23 -58.17 59.58
C GLN A 179 27.72 -57.07 60.52
N ASN A 180 28.87 -56.48 60.17
CA ASN A 180 29.37 -55.29 60.83
C ASN A 180 29.12 -54.08 59.94
N LEU A 181 28.57 -53.01 60.50
CA LEU A 181 28.24 -51.79 59.76
C LEU A 181 29.54 -51.10 59.29
N THR A 182 29.97 -51.38 58.06
CA THR A 182 31.12 -50.72 57.43
C THR A 182 30.72 -49.35 56.90
N PRO A 183 31.65 -48.39 56.70
CA PRO A 183 31.32 -47.08 56.14
C PRO A 183 30.61 -47.17 54.77
N GLN A 184 30.95 -48.16 53.94
CA GLN A 184 30.29 -48.40 52.65
C GLN A 184 28.86 -48.90 52.80
N MET A 185 28.61 -49.81 53.75
CA MET A 185 27.25 -50.28 54.07
C MET A 185 26.40 -49.15 54.65
N SER A 186 26.95 -48.36 55.56
CA SER A 186 26.29 -47.17 56.12
C SER A 186 25.88 -46.17 55.04
N ASP A 187 26.78 -45.83 54.10
CA ASP A 187 26.45 -44.88 53.02
C ASP A 187 25.39 -45.45 52.07
N THR A 188 25.45 -46.76 51.78
CA THR A 188 24.46 -47.44 50.93
C THR A 188 23.08 -47.44 51.60
N ASP A 189 23.01 -47.80 52.88
CA ASP A 189 21.77 -47.79 53.66
C ASP A 189 21.20 -46.36 53.78
N LEU A 190 22.04 -45.35 54.03
CA LEU A 190 21.62 -43.95 54.10
C LEU A 190 21.04 -43.47 52.77
N ARG A 191 21.68 -43.76 51.63
CA ARG A 191 21.15 -43.42 50.30
C ARG A 191 19.84 -44.14 49.99
N GLY A 192 19.71 -45.42 50.35
CA GLY A 192 18.47 -46.18 50.20
C GLY A 192 17.33 -45.52 51.00
N LEU A 193 17.60 -45.15 52.26
CA LEU A 193 16.64 -44.47 53.13
C LEU A 193 16.30 -43.05 52.65
N GLU A 194 17.27 -42.31 52.09
CA GLU A 194 17.02 -41.01 51.46
C GLU A 194 16.07 -41.16 50.26
N LYS A 195 16.31 -42.11 49.35
CA LYS A 195 15.40 -42.41 48.22
C LYS A 195 13.99 -42.77 48.72
N ILE A 196 13.87 -43.61 49.74
CA ILE A 196 12.58 -43.93 50.37
C ILE A 196 11.91 -42.66 50.93
N SER A 197 12.67 -41.79 51.61
CA SER A 197 12.16 -40.55 52.19
C SER A 197 11.65 -39.56 51.13
N GLU A 198 12.31 -39.48 49.97
CA GLU A 198 11.89 -38.65 48.84
C GLU A 198 10.57 -39.15 48.23
N LEU A 199 10.45 -40.47 48.03
CA LEU A 199 9.21 -41.08 47.54
C LEU A 199 8.04 -40.84 48.50
N LEU A 200 8.28 -41.00 49.81
CA LEU A 200 7.31 -40.73 50.86
C LEU A 200 7.03 -39.23 51.07
N ARG A 201 7.92 -38.33 50.59
CA ARG A 201 8.00 -36.91 50.95
C ARG A 201 8.08 -36.68 52.48
N TYR A 202 8.59 -37.67 53.18
CA TYR A 202 8.64 -37.72 54.63
C TYR A 202 9.78 -38.62 55.07
N SER A 203 10.68 -38.06 55.86
CA SER A 203 11.80 -38.77 56.47
C SER A 203 11.41 -39.29 57.85
N ALA A 204 11.20 -40.60 57.96
CA ALA A 204 10.79 -41.28 59.19
C ALA A 204 12.00 -41.63 60.09
N PRO A 205 11.83 -41.68 61.43
CA PRO A 205 12.88 -42.12 62.36
C PRO A 205 13.33 -43.55 62.10
N VAL A 206 14.64 -43.80 62.20
CA VAL A 206 15.26 -45.09 61.89
C VAL A 206 15.87 -45.73 63.15
N TRP A 207 15.55 -47.01 63.40
CA TRP A 207 16.21 -47.84 64.42
C TRP A 207 17.05 -48.91 63.74
N LEU A 208 18.30 -49.06 64.19
CA LEU A 208 19.17 -50.15 63.79
C LEU A 208 18.92 -51.33 64.74
N TRP A 209 18.78 -52.54 64.21
CA TRP A 209 18.50 -53.74 64.99
C TRP A 209 19.53 -54.82 64.70
N GLN A 210 20.40 -55.11 65.66
CA GLN A 210 21.45 -56.10 65.55
C GLN A 210 21.00 -57.44 66.12
N LEU A 211 20.89 -58.46 65.27
CA LEU A 211 20.75 -59.85 65.71
C LEU A 211 22.10 -60.34 66.24
N CYS A 212 22.07 -60.95 67.42
CA CYS A 212 23.23 -61.55 68.07
C CYS A 212 23.13 -63.08 68.01
N ASP A 213 24.25 -63.79 68.05
CA ASP A 213 24.27 -65.25 68.04
C ASP A 213 24.39 -65.83 69.46
N SER A 214 23.92 -67.06 69.62
CA SER A 214 24.19 -67.86 70.82
C SER A 214 24.58 -69.27 70.46
N LYS A 215 25.71 -69.73 71.02
CA LYS A 215 26.23 -71.08 70.79
C LYS A 215 25.33 -72.18 71.37
N TRP A 216 24.46 -71.84 72.31
CA TRP A 216 23.50 -72.74 72.93
C TRP A 216 22.10 -72.12 72.98
N SER A 217 21.09 -72.97 73.15
CA SER A 217 19.68 -72.58 73.18
C SER A 217 19.38 -71.65 74.34
N GLN A 218 18.67 -70.57 74.04
CA GLN A 218 18.18 -69.56 74.99
C GLN A 218 16.65 -69.63 75.10
N ALA A 219 16.05 -70.77 74.73
CA ALA A 219 14.62 -70.98 74.78
C ALA A 219 14.11 -70.97 76.24
N GLY A 220 13.05 -70.20 76.50
CA GLY A 220 12.49 -70.05 77.85
C GLY A 220 13.07 -68.90 78.66
N ARG A 221 14.04 -68.14 78.13
CA ARG A 221 14.57 -66.91 78.75
C ARG A 221 13.50 -65.83 78.80
N THR A 222 13.41 -65.11 79.92
CA THR A 222 12.58 -63.91 80.03
C THR A 222 13.07 -62.85 79.05
N GLU A 223 12.29 -62.55 78.01
CA GLU A 223 12.65 -61.56 77.00
C GLU A 223 12.33 -60.14 77.46
N GLN A 224 13.26 -59.21 77.21
CA GLN A 224 13.09 -57.78 77.43
C GLN A 224 13.64 -56.97 76.24
N ALA A 225 13.18 -55.73 76.11
CA ALA A 225 13.75 -54.79 75.15
C ALA A 225 15.16 -54.38 75.59
N VAL A 226 16.14 -54.56 74.70
CA VAL A 226 17.54 -54.18 74.93
C VAL A 226 17.98 -53.26 73.81
N GLY A 227 18.30 -52.01 74.15
CA GLY A 227 18.82 -51.06 73.19
C GLY A 227 18.97 -49.64 73.73
N ALA A 228 19.70 -48.82 72.99
CA ALA A 228 19.94 -47.41 73.30
C ALA A 228 19.13 -46.49 72.38
N PHE A 229 18.61 -45.38 72.91
CA PHE A 229 17.84 -44.39 72.17
C PHE A 229 18.58 -43.04 72.14
N PHE A 230 18.69 -42.44 70.96
CA PHE A 230 19.52 -41.27 70.68
C PHE A 230 18.68 -40.01 70.39
N PRO A 231 19.01 -38.83 70.93
CA PRO A 231 18.29 -37.59 70.62
C PRO A 231 18.36 -37.21 69.12
N ALA A 232 17.45 -36.36 68.64
CA ALA A 232 17.30 -36.02 67.22
C ALA A 232 18.51 -35.32 66.55
N ARG A 233 19.52 -34.94 67.35
CA ARG A 233 20.82 -34.41 66.92
C ARG A 233 21.94 -35.03 67.77
N ALA A 234 21.92 -36.35 67.90
CA ALA A 234 22.93 -37.08 68.67
C ALA A 234 24.33 -36.86 68.12
N THR A 235 25.29 -36.83 69.03
CA THR A 235 26.73 -36.82 68.77
C THR A 235 27.34 -38.18 69.13
N SER A 236 28.58 -38.44 68.71
CA SER A 236 29.28 -39.70 69.03
C SER A 236 29.38 -39.93 70.55
N ASP A 237 29.50 -38.84 71.31
CA ASP A 237 29.56 -38.88 72.78
C ASP A 237 28.21 -39.28 73.38
N ASP A 238 27.09 -38.80 72.80
CA ASP A 238 25.75 -39.20 73.22
C ASP A 238 25.51 -40.71 73.02
N ILE A 239 26.05 -41.30 71.94
CA ILE A 239 25.96 -42.74 71.69
C ILE A 239 26.72 -43.51 72.78
N THR A 240 27.95 -43.09 73.04
CA THR A 240 28.84 -43.72 74.04
C THR A 240 28.17 -43.70 75.41
N LEU A 241 27.65 -42.55 75.83
CA LEU A 241 26.97 -42.38 77.11
C LEU A 241 25.71 -43.25 77.22
N GLN A 242 24.88 -43.32 76.17
CA GLN A 242 23.66 -44.14 76.21
C GLN A 242 23.94 -45.65 76.25
N LEU A 243 25.00 -46.12 75.59
CA LEU A 243 25.41 -47.53 75.66
C LEU A 243 26.11 -47.87 76.98
N GLU A 244 26.87 -46.95 77.56
CA GLU A 244 27.46 -47.13 78.91
C GLU A 244 26.37 -47.23 79.98
N ASN A 245 25.33 -46.39 79.90
CA ASN A 245 24.18 -46.44 80.82
C ASN A 245 23.38 -47.74 80.73
N LEU A 246 23.50 -48.49 79.62
CA LEU A 246 22.83 -49.77 79.42
C LEU A 246 23.58 -50.93 80.10
N LEU A 247 24.89 -50.79 80.38
CA LEU A 247 25.70 -51.84 81.00
C LEU A 247 25.23 -52.26 82.41
N PRO A 248 24.88 -51.34 83.35
CA PRO A 248 24.37 -51.73 84.66
C PRO A 248 23.06 -52.51 84.58
N GLU A 249 22.15 -52.12 83.68
CA GLU A 249 20.88 -52.83 83.48
C GLU A 249 21.10 -54.23 82.91
N LEU A 250 21.98 -54.37 81.91
CA LEU A 250 22.35 -55.67 81.35
C LEU A 250 22.98 -56.59 82.39
N ASN A 251 23.85 -56.06 83.24
CA ASN A 251 24.50 -56.84 84.29
C ASN A 251 23.50 -57.28 85.36
N ALA A 252 22.66 -56.37 85.86
CA ALA A 252 21.67 -56.68 86.89
C ALA A 252 20.64 -57.72 86.40
N GLN A 253 20.07 -57.51 85.21
CA GLN A 253 19.10 -58.44 84.62
C GLN A 253 19.76 -59.73 84.16
N GLY A 254 20.96 -59.65 83.59
CA GLY A 254 21.71 -60.82 83.13
C GLY A 254 22.12 -61.76 84.26
N VAL A 255 22.60 -61.24 85.40
CA VAL A 255 22.89 -62.05 86.58
C VAL A 255 21.61 -62.72 87.10
N SER A 256 20.48 -62.00 87.11
CA SER A 256 19.19 -62.58 87.49
C SER A 256 18.76 -63.73 86.56
N GLN A 257 18.93 -63.58 85.24
CA GLN A 257 18.56 -64.61 84.27
C GLN A 257 19.45 -65.85 84.36
N VAL A 258 20.76 -65.67 84.54
CA VAL A 258 21.71 -66.77 84.74
C VAL A 258 21.43 -67.47 86.07
N ALA A 259 21.04 -66.75 87.12
CA ALA A 259 20.65 -67.35 88.40
C ALA A 259 19.41 -68.24 88.31
N GLU A 260 18.47 -67.94 87.41
CA GLU A 260 17.30 -68.80 87.12
C GLU A 260 17.68 -70.01 86.26
N ASN A 261 18.49 -69.81 85.23
CA ASN A 261 19.04 -70.88 84.41
C ASN A 261 20.40 -70.44 83.85
N ASN A 262 21.46 -71.20 84.17
CA ASN A 262 22.83 -70.87 83.77
C ASN A 262 23.00 -70.73 82.24
N SER A 263 22.10 -71.31 81.43
CA SER A 263 22.13 -71.13 79.98
C SER A 263 21.61 -69.76 79.52
N HIS A 264 20.98 -68.94 80.36
CA HIS A 264 20.41 -67.63 79.99
C HIS A 264 21.40 -66.45 80.11
N ASP A 265 22.58 -66.57 79.52
CA ASP A 265 23.70 -65.61 79.67
C ASP A 265 23.71 -64.45 78.65
N PHE A 266 22.75 -64.37 77.73
CA PHE A 266 22.77 -63.43 76.61
C PHE A 266 23.07 -61.98 77.01
N LEU A 267 22.42 -61.47 78.05
CA LEU A 267 22.58 -60.08 78.49
C LEU A 267 23.96 -59.81 79.08
N LEU A 268 24.51 -60.77 79.83
CA LEU A 268 25.86 -60.65 80.38
C LEU A 268 26.90 -60.72 79.27
N ARG A 269 26.72 -61.61 78.29
CA ARG A 269 27.60 -61.71 77.14
C ARG A 269 27.58 -60.45 76.29
N LEU A 270 26.38 -59.90 76.04
CA LEU A 270 26.23 -58.63 75.34
C LEU A 270 26.86 -57.47 76.13
N GLY A 271 26.62 -57.42 77.43
CA GLY A 271 27.20 -56.40 78.32
C GLY A 271 28.72 -56.47 78.35
N GLN A 272 29.28 -57.68 78.42
CA GLN A 272 30.71 -57.90 78.32
C GLN A 272 31.24 -57.49 76.94
N HIS A 273 30.60 -57.88 75.85
CA HIS A 273 31.04 -57.50 74.50
C HIS A 273 30.97 -55.99 74.25
N LEU A 274 29.97 -55.30 74.81
CA LEU A 274 29.88 -53.84 74.77
C LEU A 274 31.01 -53.19 75.58
N LYS A 275 31.27 -53.69 76.80
CA LYS A 275 32.36 -53.19 77.67
C LYS A 275 33.75 -53.45 77.08
N ASP A 276 33.96 -54.61 76.48
CA ASP A 276 35.22 -55.07 75.88
C ASP A 276 35.40 -54.48 74.46
N GLY A 277 35.25 -53.16 74.33
CA GLY A 277 35.48 -52.39 73.10
C GLY A 277 34.29 -52.25 72.15
N GLY A 278 33.16 -52.93 72.40
CA GLY A 278 31.97 -52.84 71.56
C GLY A 278 31.32 -51.44 71.53
N ILE A 279 31.35 -50.69 72.64
CA ILE A 279 30.81 -49.31 72.69
C ILE A 279 31.59 -48.38 71.76
N ALA A 280 32.93 -48.39 71.87
CA ALA A 280 33.79 -47.57 71.00
C ALA A 280 33.61 -47.94 69.52
N ARG A 281 33.43 -49.24 69.23
CA ARG A 281 33.14 -49.72 67.88
C ARG A 281 31.82 -49.17 67.32
N TRP A 282 30.73 -49.21 68.09
CA TRP A 282 29.45 -48.66 67.65
C TRP A 282 29.48 -47.14 67.50
N ALA A 283 30.15 -46.43 68.41
CA ALA A 283 30.35 -44.99 68.30
C ALA A 283 31.06 -44.64 66.98
N GLN A 284 32.11 -45.38 66.62
CA GLN A 284 32.84 -45.20 65.36
C GLN A 284 32.01 -45.59 64.12
N GLN A 285 31.27 -46.70 64.17
CA GLN A 285 30.45 -47.18 63.05
C GLN A 285 29.28 -46.25 62.72
N LEU A 286 28.75 -45.53 63.72
CA LEU A 286 27.60 -44.64 63.56
C LEU A 286 27.96 -43.19 63.23
N VAL A 287 29.25 -42.82 63.19
CA VAL A 287 29.69 -41.45 62.86
C VAL A 287 29.07 -40.94 61.55
N SER A 288 28.97 -41.78 60.51
CA SER A 288 28.36 -41.39 59.24
C SER A 288 26.89 -40.99 59.40
N TRP A 289 26.13 -41.75 60.20
CA TRP A 289 24.71 -41.50 60.49
C TRP A 289 24.46 -40.24 61.32
N LEU A 290 25.49 -39.71 61.98
CA LEU A 290 25.41 -38.51 62.82
C LEU A 290 25.89 -37.22 62.11
N SER A 291 26.54 -37.34 60.94
CA SER A 291 27.17 -36.20 60.27
C SER A 291 26.16 -35.11 59.84
N ALA A 292 26.46 -33.84 60.11
CA ALA A 292 25.54 -32.71 59.89
C ALA A 292 25.05 -32.58 58.42
N SER A 293 25.87 -33.03 57.46
CA SER A 293 25.54 -33.09 56.03
C SER A 293 24.54 -34.20 55.65
N GLN A 294 24.39 -35.24 56.48
CA GLN A 294 23.50 -36.40 56.26
C GLN A 294 22.29 -36.43 57.22
N GLN A 295 21.97 -35.32 57.90
CA GLN A 295 20.79 -35.16 58.79
C GLN A 295 19.41 -35.28 58.10
N ARG A 296 19.38 -35.79 56.86
CA ARG A 296 18.17 -36.10 56.11
C ARG A 296 17.49 -37.37 56.65
N VAL A 297 18.25 -38.31 57.24
CA VAL A 297 17.72 -39.53 57.86
C VAL A 297 17.89 -39.47 59.39
N PRO A 298 16.82 -39.39 60.19
CA PRO A 298 16.92 -39.28 61.65
C PRO A 298 17.16 -40.66 62.30
N LEU A 299 18.42 -40.97 62.62
CA LEU A 299 18.78 -42.14 63.44
C LEU A 299 18.25 -41.94 64.88
N ARG A 300 17.47 -42.90 65.38
CA ARG A 300 16.80 -42.83 66.68
C ARG A 300 17.29 -43.84 67.70
N GLY A 301 17.82 -44.99 67.32
CA GLY A 301 18.33 -45.93 68.31
C GLY A 301 18.95 -47.19 67.72
N LEU A 302 19.58 -47.97 68.61
CA LEU A 302 20.22 -49.25 68.32
C LEU A 302 19.66 -50.32 69.27
N MET A 303 19.08 -51.38 68.72
CA MET A 303 18.45 -52.50 69.45
C MET A 303 19.25 -53.80 69.26
N PHE A 304 19.23 -54.66 70.26
CA PHE A 304 19.90 -55.97 70.25
C PHE A 304 18.93 -57.08 70.64
N SER A 305 18.92 -58.18 69.88
CA SER A 305 18.16 -59.38 70.26
C SER A 305 18.81 -60.65 69.72
N LEU A 306 18.34 -61.80 70.21
CA LEU A 306 18.60 -63.10 69.57
C LEU A 306 17.55 -63.38 68.47
N PRO A 307 17.84 -64.25 67.49
CA PRO A 307 16.86 -64.76 66.54
C PRO A 307 15.68 -65.44 67.24
N GLU A 308 14.47 -65.29 66.68
CA GLU A 308 13.26 -65.90 67.24
C GLU A 308 13.22 -67.40 66.89
N ASN A 309 13.68 -68.24 67.81
CA ASN A 309 13.68 -69.70 67.64
C ASN A 309 12.27 -70.29 67.87
N LYS A 310 11.38 -70.16 66.89
CA LYS A 310 10.20 -71.04 66.75
C LYS A 310 10.01 -71.46 65.29
N PRO A 311 10.26 -72.73 64.93
CA PRO A 311 9.86 -73.25 63.63
C PRO A 311 8.33 -73.31 63.53
N ALA A 312 7.77 -72.73 62.48
CA ALA A 312 6.37 -72.81 62.15
C ALA A 312 6.03 -74.18 61.53
N ALA A 313 6.01 -75.26 62.33
CA ALA A 313 5.20 -76.46 62.09
C ALA A 313 5.29 -77.50 63.25
N ILE A 314 4.20 -77.56 64.01
CA ILE A 314 3.52 -78.76 64.56
C ILE A 314 3.99 -79.35 65.91
N ALA A 315 3.09 -79.13 66.89
CA ALA A 315 2.48 -80.08 67.84
C ALA A 315 3.30 -80.87 68.87
N GLY A 316 2.66 -81.02 70.03
CA GLY A 316 3.03 -82.01 71.02
C GLY A 316 2.98 -83.44 70.48
N GLU A 317 3.92 -84.23 70.94
CA GLU A 317 3.77 -85.66 71.09
C GLU A 317 2.62 -85.89 72.11
N THR A 318 1.70 -86.83 71.97
CA THR A 318 1.92 -88.24 71.64
C THR A 318 0.64 -88.93 71.17
N ALA A 319 0.82 -89.83 70.21
CA ALA A 319 0.04 -91.04 69.88
C ALA A 319 -1.16 -90.94 68.91
N GLY A 320 -0.97 -91.50 67.70
CA GLY A 320 -2.05 -91.94 66.80
C GLY A 320 -1.64 -92.04 65.34
N ALA A 321 -1.79 -93.22 64.74
CA ALA A 321 -1.23 -93.63 63.45
C ALA A 321 -2.08 -93.29 62.19
N ALA A 322 -1.37 -93.03 61.07
CA ALA A 322 -1.72 -93.16 59.63
C ALA A 322 -2.89 -92.33 59.00
N PRO A 323 -2.95 -92.17 57.65
CA PRO A 323 -1.93 -91.75 56.68
C PRO A 323 -2.36 -90.48 55.87
N ALA A 324 -1.42 -89.90 55.12
CA ALA A 324 -1.54 -89.06 53.90
C ALA A 324 -2.64 -87.97 53.77
N GLU A 325 -2.18 -86.76 53.41
CA GLU A 325 -2.92 -85.70 52.69
C GLU A 325 -4.09 -85.04 53.43
N ALA A 326 -3.75 -84.08 54.30
CA ALA A 326 -4.63 -82.94 54.59
C ALA A 326 -3.74 -81.70 54.82
N GLU A 327 -3.60 -80.89 53.77
CA GLU A 327 -3.14 -79.50 53.90
C GLU A 327 -4.01 -78.80 54.95
N LYS A 328 -3.42 -78.49 56.12
CA LYS A 328 -4.11 -77.75 57.18
C LYS A 328 -4.39 -76.33 56.69
N TYR A 329 -5.62 -76.12 56.23
CA TYR A 329 -6.22 -74.83 55.94
C TYR A 329 -6.18 -73.91 57.18
N ILE A 330 -5.25 -72.95 57.19
CA ILE A 330 -5.23 -71.85 58.17
C ILE A 330 -6.29 -70.82 57.73
N PRO A 331 -7.27 -70.45 58.57
CA PRO A 331 -8.27 -69.44 58.22
C PRO A 331 -7.59 -68.13 57.80
N GLU A 332 -8.05 -67.49 56.72
CA GLU A 332 -7.48 -66.24 56.18
C GLU A 332 -7.35 -65.11 57.23
N SER A 333 -8.20 -65.13 58.26
CA SER A 333 -8.18 -64.18 59.38
C SER A 333 -6.95 -64.31 60.31
N GLN A 334 -6.22 -65.43 60.25
CA GLN A 334 -5.01 -65.66 61.05
C GLN A 334 -3.70 -65.45 60.27
N ARG A 335 -3.74 -65.31 58.93
CA ARG A 335 -2.52 -65.19 58.09
C ARG A 335 -1.68 -63.94 58.38
N HIS A 336 -2.33 -62.82 58.71
CA HIS A 336 -1.64 -61.56 59.02
C HIS A 336 -1.52 -61.26 60.52
N ALA A 337 -1.73 -62.25 61.39
CA ALA A 337 -1.65 -62.04 62.83
C ALA A 337 -0.19 -61.98 63.31
N LEU A 338 0.16 -60.92 64.05
CA LEU A 338 1.49 -60.74 64.62
C LEU A 338 1.49 -60.92 66.14
N THR A 339 2.29 -61.85 66.66
CA THR A 339 2.65 -61.91 68.08
C THR A 339 3.97 -61.18 68.29
N LEU A 340 3.92 -59.88 68.58
CA LEU A 340 5.13 -59.08 68.86
C LEU A 340 5.75 -59.50 70.19
N PRO A 341 7.00 -60.01 70.21
CA PRO A 341 7.71 -60.30 71.44
C PRO A 341 8.01 -59.03 72.25
N VAL A 342 8.26 -59.18 73.56
CA VAL A 342 8.49 -58.06 74.48
C VAL A 342 9.74 -57.24 74.09
N THR A 343 10.68 -57.85 73.36
CA THR A 343 11.87 -57.19 72.80
C THR A 343 11.53 -55.94 71.97
N TRP A 344 10.36 -55.89 71.34
CA TRP A 344 9.91 -54.78 70.50
C TRP A 344 9.33 -53.59 71.26
N GLN A 345 9.00 -53.77 72.55
CA GLN A 345 8.28 -52.78 73.33
C GLN A 345 9.02 -51.43 73.38
N GLY A 346 10.36 -51.45 73.46
CA GLY A 346 11.19 -50.24 73.44
C GLY A 346 10.98 -49.37 72.20
N VAL A 347 10.98 -49.97 71.00
CA VAL A 347 10.78 -49.23 69.73
C VAL A 347 9.35 -48.74 69.61
N VAL A 348 8.38 -49.60 69.93
CA VAL A 348 6.95 -49.31 69.78
C VAL A 348 6.49 -48.15 70.69
N ASP A 349 7.00 -48.06 71.91
CA ASP A 349 6.68 -46.98 72.84
C ASP A 349 7.35 -45.66 72.40
N ASP A 350 8.60 -45.72 71.94
CA ASP A 350 9.35 -44.54 71.49
C ASP A 350 8.77 -43.92 70.20
N CYS A 351 8.24 -44.74 69.28
CA CYS A 351 7.58 -44.29 68.04
C CYS A 351 6.42 -43.30 68.25
N THR A 352 5.79 -43.30 69.43
CA THR A 352 4.69 -42.37 69.76
C THR A 352 5.19 -40.98 70.13
N ARG A 353 6.41 -40.87 70.64
CA ARG A 353 6.96 -39.63 71.21
C ARG A 353 7.58 -38.72 70.14
N ILE A 354 7.99 -39.29 69.00
CA ILE A 354 8.79 -38.59 67.99
C ILE A 354 8.12 -38.63 66.62
N ARG A 355 8.29 -37.56 65.85
CA ARG A 355 7.83 -37.44 64.47
C ARG A 355 9.02 -37.15 63.56
N GLY A 356 9.02 -37.80 62.41
CA GLY A 356 9.90 -37.50 61.28
C GLY A 356 9.63 -36.13 60.64
N ARG A 357 10.43 -35.77 59.63
CA ARG A 357 10.43 -34.46 58.96
C ARG A 357 9.82 -34.53 57.55
N SER A 358 9.08 -33.50 57.13
CA SER A 358 8.61 -33.39 55.74
C SER A 358 9.75 -33.03 54.79
N VAL A 359 9.82 -33.69 53.64
CA VAL A 359 10.86 -33.49 52.62
C VAL A 359 10.21 -32.80 51.39
N GLY A 360 10.44 -31.49 51.19
CA GLY A 360 9.89 -30.67 50.09
C GLY A 360 9.70 -29.17 50.42
N MET A 361 9.56 -28.30 49.40
CA MET A 361 9.57 -26.81 49.52
C MET A 361 8.32 -26.22 50.21
N ALA A 362 8.54 -25.32 51.18
CA ALA A 362 7.51 -24.72 52.04
C ALA A 362 6.77 -23.53 51.39
N TRP A 363 5.81 -23.83 50.52
CA TRP A 363 5.02 -22.87 49.74
C TRP A 363 4.32 -21.76 50.58
N GLU A 364 4.06 -21.99 51.86
CA GLU A 364 3.37 -21.03 52.74
C GLU A 364 4.25 -19.83 53.11
N GLN A 365 5.57 -20.03 53.26
CA GLN A 365 6.48 -18.95 53.67
C GLN A 365 6.81 -18.02 52.50
N THR A 366 7.00 -18.56 51.30
CA THR A 366 7.27 -17.77 50.09
C THR A 366 6.12 -16.82 49.76
N LEU A 367 4.88 -17.24 49.99
CA LEU A 367 3.69 -16.44 49.71
C LEU A 367 3.55 -15.25 50.68
N ALA A 368 3.91 -15.43 51.96
CA ALA A 368 3.87 -14.37 52.96
C ALA A 368 4.88 -13.24 52.67
N TRP A 369 6.12 -13.59 52.29
CA TRP A 369 7.15 -12.60 51.96
C TRP A 369 6.81 -11.80 50.70
N THR A 370 6.24 -12.43 49.68
CA THR A 370 5.78 -11.72 48.48
C THR A 370 4.66 -10.73 48.79
N LEU A 371 3.76 -11.08 49.71
CA LEU A 371 2.64 -10.22 50.08
C LEU A 371 3.11 -8.98 50.88
N MET A 372 4.06 -9.17 51.80
CA MET A 372 4.68 -8.06 52.55
C MET A 372 5.42 -7.07 51.64
N ALA A 373 6.12 -7.56 50.62
CA ALA A 373 6.80 -6.71 49.66
C ALA A 373 5.82 -5.84 48.85
N ILE A 374 4.69 -6.41 48.41
CA ILE A 374 3.65 -5.67 47.67
C ILE A 374 3.04 -4.56 48.53
N ILE A 375 2.74 -4.83 49.80
CA ILE A 375 2.19 -3.82 50.74
C ILE A 375 3.18 -2.67 50.94
N GLY A 376 4.47 -2.96 51.10
CA GLY A 376 5.51 -1.94 51.25
C GLY A 376 5.61 -1.00 50.04
N VAL A 377 5.57 -1.56 48.83
CA VAL A 377 5.62 -0.76 47.58
C VAL A 377 4.38 0.12 47.43
N LEU A 378 3.19 -0.39 47.76
CA LEU A 378 1.96 0.40 47.70
C LEU A 378 1.97 1.56 48.71
N GLY A 379 2.45 1.34 49.94
CA GLY A 379 2.54 2.38 50.96
C GLY A 379 3.54 3.49 50.63
N ALA A 380 4.70 3.15 50.05
CA ALA A 380 5.66 4.15 49.58
C ALA A 380 5.09 4.98 48.42
N GLY A 381 4.37 4.33 47.50
CA GLY A 381 3.72 4.98 46.36
C GLY A 381 2.64 6.00 46.75
N THR A 382 1.81 5.69 47.75
CA THR A 382 0.75 6.60 48.22
C THR A 382 1.33 7.85 48.90
N LEU A 383 2.37 7.71 49.72
CA LEU A 383 3.06 8.85 50.35
C LEU A 383 3.69 9.79 49.33
N LEU A 384 4.36 9.24 48.31
CA LEU A 384 4.94 10.04 47.23
C LEU A 384 3.86 10.80 46.45
N SER A 385 2.75 10.13 46.14
CA SER A 385 1.61 10.74 45.45
C SER A 385 0.98 11.88 46.26
N PHE A 386 0.88 11.73 47.58
CA PHE A 386 0.37 12.79 48.45
C PHE A 386 1.23 14.06 48.40
N VAL A 387 2.56 13.92 48.58
CA VAL A 387 3.47 15.07 48.63
C VAL A 387 3.48 15.84 47.31
N VAL A 388 3.53 15.14 46.18
CA VAL A 388 3.54 15.78 44.86
C VAL A 388 2.23 16.51 44.61
N ASN A 389 1.07 15.85 44.79
CA ASN A 389 -0.23 16.47 44.56
C ASN A 389 -0.46 17.67 45.49
N ARG A 390 -0.05 17.59 46.76
CA ARG A 390 -0.20 18.71 47.71
C ARG A 390 0.64 19.92 47.31
N SER A 391 1.90 19.71 46.91
CA SER A 391 2.78 20.81 46.48
C SER A 391 2.23 21.55 45.26
N GLN A 392 1.69 20.82 44.29
CA GLN A 392 1.11 21.37 43.07
C GLN A 392 -0.17 22.18 43.35
N ILE A 393 -1.02 21.72 44.27
CA ILE A 393 -2.23 22.45 44.69
C ILE A 393 -1.86 23.79 45.34
N VAL A 394 -0.88 23.80 46.26
CA VAL A 394 -0.47 25.02 46.97
C VAL A 394 0.13 26.05 46.00
N SER A 395 1.04 25.62 45.12
CA SER A 395 1.69 26.54 44.16
C SER A 395 0.70 27.16 43.19
N VAL A 396 -0.27 26.38 42.70
CA VAL A 396 -1.29 26.87 41.77
C VAL A 396 -2.25 27.83 42.46
N ALA A 397 -2.66 27.53 43.70
CA ALA A 397 -3.54 28.39 44.46
C ALA A 397 -2.89 29.75 44.76
N GLU A 398 -1.63 29.76 45.22
CA GLU A 398 -0.91 30.99 45.54
C GLU A 398 -0.72 31.88 44.29
N GLN A 399 -0.33 31.30 43.16
CA GLN A 399 -0.19 32.03 41.90
C GLN A 399 -1.52 32.56 41.36
N ALA A 400 -2.60 31.77 41.44
CA ALA A 400 -3.93 32.17 40.99
C ALA A 400 -4.48 33.34 41.84
N HIS A 401 -4.29 33.30 43.15
CA HIS A 401 -4.71 34.38 44.05
C HIS A 401 -3.90 35.65 43.82
N ALA A 402 -2.57 35.56 43.74
CA ALA A 402 -1.69 36.71 43.52
C ALA A 402 -2.01 37.45 42.20
N LEU A 403 -2.40 36.71 41.15
CA LEU A 403 -2.74 37.26 39.84
C LEU A 403 -4.02 38.11 39.83
N VAL A 404 -4.96 37.79 40.73
CA VAL A 404 -6.25 38.47 40.83
C VAL A 404 -6.22 39.61 41.84
N GLU A 405 -5.47 39.47 42.93
CA GLU A 405 -5.37 40.46 44.02
C GLU A 405 -4.69 41.77 43.59
N HIS A 406 -3.73 41.70 42.67
CA HIS A 406 -3.05 42.88 42.13
C HIS A 406 -3.55 43.13 40.70
N PRO A 407 -4.27 44.24 40.38
CA PRO A 407 -4.85 44.44 39.05
C PRO A 407 -4.00 45.24 38.03
N SER A 408 -2.71 45.49 38.28
CA SER A 408 -1.85 46.33 37.43
C SER A 408 -1.31 45.66 36.15
N VAL A 409 -1.60 46.23 34.98
CA VAL A 409 -1.02 45.76 33.70
C VAL A 409 0.51 45.91 33.75
N SER A 410 1.23 44.79 33.81
CA SER A 410 2.69 44.73 33.91
C SER A 410 3.24 43.43 33.32
N ASP A 411 4.54 43.42 33.01
CA ASP A 411 5.24 42.23 32.49
C ASP A 411 5.14 41.04 33.45
N TYR A 412 5.20 41.29 34.77
CA TYR A 412 5.03 40.26 35.79
C TYR A 412 3.67 39.54 35.66
N GLN A 413 2.58 40.29 35.47
CA GLN A 413 1.25 39.69 35.33
C GLN A 413 1.09 38.87 34.07
N LEU A 414 1.71 39.29 32.96
CA LEU A 414 1.69 38.52 31.73
C LEU A 414 2.46 37.19 31.92
N THR A 415 3.63 37.24 32.55
CA THR A 415 4.41 36.03 32.85
C THR A 415 3.68 35.11 33.82
N ALA A 416 3.05 35.64 34.86
CA ALA A 416 2.31 34.84 35.84
C ALA A 416 0.99 34.27 35.27
N LEU A 417 0.33 34.97 34.33
CA LEU A 417 -0.78 34.41 33.56
C LEU A 417 -0.30 33.24 32.68
N HIS A 418 0.86 33.40 32.03
CA HIS A 418 1.46 32.37 31.20
C HIS A 418 1.90 31.14 32.00
N THR A 419 2.44 31.31 33.22
CA THR A 419 2.77 30.16 34.09
C THR A 419 1.51 29.38 34.49
N LEU A 420 0.42 30.07 34.84
CA LEU A 420 -0.87 29.42 35.13
C LEU A 420 -1.45 28.70 33.91
N ARG A 421 -1.32 29.28 32.70
CA ARG A 421 -1.67 28.58 31.46
C ARG A 421 -0.85 27.30 31.28
N ASN A 422 0.46 27.34 31.56
CA ASN A 422 1.31 26.15 31.45
C ASN A 422 0.94 25.08 32.48
N HIS A 423 0.57 25.48 33.69
CA HIS A 423 -0.02 24.55 34.67
C HIS A 423 -1.32 23.94 34.16
N ALA A 424 -2.22 24.74 33.57
CA ALA A 424 -3.45 24.25 32.95
C ALA A 424 -3.18 23.22 31.84
N GLY A 425 -2.22 23.52 30.96
CA GLY A 425 -1.80 22.63 29.87
C GLY A 425 -1.25 21.29 30.38
N ARG A 426 -0.38 21.32 31.39
CA ARG A 426 0.14 20.09 32.04
C ARG A 426 -0.98 19.27 32.69
N LEU A 427 -1.90 19.93 33.40
CA LEU A 427 -3.05 19.28 34.01
C LEU A 427 -3.92 18.60 32.95
N LYS A 428 -4.24 19.30 31.85
CA LYS A 428 -5.02 18.74 30.74
C LYS A 428 -4.35 17.57 30.05
N HIS A 429 -3.05 17.67 29.78
CA HIS A 429 -2.28 16.57 29.20
C HIS A 429 -2.30 15.32 30.10
N ASN A 430 -2.13 15.52 31.42
CA ASN A 430 -2.21 14.44 32.39
C ASN A 430 -3.62 13.81 32.46
N ILE A 431 -4.69 14.58 32.23
CA ILE A 431 -6.06 14.07 32.18
C ILE A 431 -6.31 13.24 30.91
N SER A 432 -5.76 13.65 29.76
CA SER A 432 -5.98 12.95 28.48
C SER A 432 -5.09 11.73 28.26
N GLU A 433 -3.80 11.83 28.59
CA GLU A 433 -2.81 10.76 28.37
C GLU A 433 -2.49 9.95 29.64
N GLY A 434 -3.03 10.38 30.78
CA GLY A 434 -2.93 9.74 32.08
C GLY A 434 -1.77 10.29 32.93
N SER A 435 -2.07 10.61 34.19
CA SER A 435 -1.13 11.21 35.14
C SER A 435 0.18 10.43 35.30
N PRO A 436 1.33 11.04 35.60
CA PRO A 436 2.55 10.29 35.88
C PRO A 436 2.36 9.26 37.01
N TRP A 437 3.05 8.12 36.95
CA TRP A 437 2.86 7.00 37.90
C TRP A 437 2.99 7.42 39.38
N TYR A 438 3.87 8.38 39.68
CA TYR A 438 4.07 8.92 41.02
C TYR A 438 2.88 9.75 41.55
N GLN A 439 1.93 10.17 40.70
CA GLN A 439 0.69 10.84 41.09
C GLN A 439 -0.53 9.88 41.11
N ARG A 440 -0.39 8.65 40.58
CA ARG A 440 -1.51 7.72 40.31
C ARG A 440 -1.98 6.87 41.50
N PHE A 441 -1.26 6.84 42.63
CA PHE A 441 -1.58 5.97 43.79
C PHE A 441 -2.85 6.42 44.57
N GLY A 442 -3.99 6.59 43.89
CA GLY A 442 -5.29 6.92 44.48
C GLY A 442 -5.51 8.38 44.88
N LEU A 443 -4.54 9.28 44.63
CA LEU A 443 -4.58 10.69 45.06
C LEU A 443 -4.49 11.68 43.90
N ASP A 444 -4.85 11.29 42.68
CA ASP A 444 -4.85 12.18 41.52
C ASP A 444 -5.88 13.31 41.67
N HIS A 445 -5.39 14.55 41.75
CA HIS A 445 -6.21 15.76 41.87
C HIS A 445 -6.15 16.64 40.62
N ASN A 446 -5.69 16.14 39.48
CA ASN A 446 -5.49 16.95 38.28
C ASN A 446 -6.80 17.58 37.76
N GLN A 447 -7.89 16.80 37.72
CA GLN A 447 -9.22 17.28 37.29
C GLN A 447 -9.85 18.29 38.28
N PRO A 448 -9.94 17.99 39.61
CA PRO A 448 -10.40 18.97 40.60
C PRO A 448 -9.59 20.27 40.59
N LEU A 449 -8.25 20.18 40.53
CA LEU A 449 -7.37 21.36 40.55
C LEU A 449 -7.56 22.24 39.31
N LEU A 450 -7.68 21.63 38.12
CA LEU A 450 -7.97 22.37 36.88
C LEU A 450 -9.31 23.10 36.98
N SER A 451 -10.36 22.43 37.46
CA SER A 451 -11.69 23.01 37.62
C SER A 451 -11.72 24.18 38.63
N ALA A 452 -10.90 24.12 39.67
CA ALA A 452 -10.79 25.19 40.68
C ALA A 452 -9.96 26.39 40.19
N MET A 453 -8.92 26.16 39.38
CA MET A 453 -8.00 27.20 38.90
C MET A 453 -8.58 28.02 37.72
N LEU A 454 -9.32 27.38 36.81
CA LEU A 454 -9.81 28.02 35.57
C LEU A 454 -10.67 29.28 35.79
N PRO A 455 -11.57 29.37 36.78
CA PRO A 455 -12.31 30.60 37.06
C PRO A 455 -11.41 31.80 37.37
N TRP A 456 -10.37 31.61 38.19
CA TRP A 456 -9.40 32.65 38.57
C TRP A 456 -8.52 33.05 37.39
N TYR A 457 -8.04 32.07 36.62
CA TYR A 457 -7.35 32.32 35.36
C TYR A 457 -8.22 33.16 34.41
N GLY A 458 -9.50 32.82 34.30
CA GLY A 458 -10.48 33.49 33.45
C GLY A 458 -10.63 34.98 33.74
N VAL A 459 -10.66 35.39 35.01
CA VAL A 459 -10.75 36.81 35.41
C VAL A 459 -9.55 37.60 34.89
N ALA A 460 -8.33 37.09 35.11
CA ALA A 460 -7.12 37.76 34.66
C ALA A 460 -6.94 37.68 33.13
N ASN A 461 -7.27 36.54 32.52
CA ASN A 461 -7.25 36.36 31.06
C ASN A 461 -8.25 37.30 30.37
N ASN A 462 -9.43 37.52 30.95
CA ASN A 462 -10.41 38.41 30.36
C ASN A 462 -9.87 39.86 30.29
N ARG A 463 -9.30 40.34 31.39
CA ARG A 463 -8.67 41.67 31.48
C ARG A 463 -7.43 41.82 30.60
N LEU A 464 -6.55 40.82 30.60
CA LEU A 464 -5.24 40.91 29.96
C LEU A 464 -5.25 40.44 28.50
N ILE A 465 -6.16 39.56 28.09
CA ILE A 465 -6.08 38.91 26.77
C ILE A 465 -7.37 39.15 25.98
N ARG A 466 -8.52 38.76 26.52
CA ARG A 466 -9.80 38.81 25.79
C ARG A 466 -10.26 40.21 25.46
N ASP A 467 -10.41 41.07 26.47
CA ASP A 467 -11.05 42.38 26.30
C ASP A 467 -10.21 43.33 25.41
N PRO A 468 -8.87 43.37 25.53
CA PRO A 468 -8.01 44.11 24.60
C PRO A 468 -8.09 43.57 23.17
N ALA A 469 -8.11 42.24 22.99
CA ALA A 469 -8.26 41.63 21.66
C ALA A 469 -9.61 41.97 21.03
N ASN A 470 -10.69 41.95 21.82
CA ASN A 470 -12.03 42.33 21.40
C ASN A 470 -12.06 43.79 20.91
N GLN A 471 -11.44 44.71 21.66
CA GLN A 471 -11.35 46.13 21.28
C GLN A 471 -10.53 46.33 19.99
N ALA A 472 -9.39 45.66 19.86
CA ALA A 472 -8.54 45.78 18.67
C ALA A 472 -9.22 45.23 17.41
N LEU A 473 -9.89 44.08 17.50
CA LEU A 473 -10.70 43.52 16.40
C LEU A 473 -11.85 44.45 16.02
N ARG A 474 -12.57 44.99 16.99
CA ARG A 474 -13.65 45.97 16.77
C ARG A 474 -13.13 47.20 16.02
N GLN A 475 -11.97 47.75 16.40
CA GLN A 475 -11.37 48.89 15.73
C GLN A 475 -11.01 48.58 14.26
N LYS A 476 -10.37 47.45 13.99
CA LYS A 476 -10.00 47.06 12.62
C LYS A 476 -11.22 46.82 11.72
N LEU A 477 -12.25 46.15 12.25
CA LEU A 477 -13.51 45.92 11.53
C LEU A 477 -14.30 47.21 11.31
N SER A 478 -14.26 48.16 12.24
CA SER A 478 -14.85 49.49 12.03
C SER A 478 -14.15 50.27 10.91
N ALA A 479 -12.82 50.15 10.79
CA ALA A 479 -12.08 50.76 9.69
C ALA A 479 -12.43 50.12 8.33
N LEU A 480 -12.65 48.79 8.29
CA LEU A 480 -13.15 48.11 7.09
C LEU A 480 -14.55 48.59 6.70
N ALA A 481 -15.48 48.62 7.66
CA ALA A 481 -16.87 49.03 7.44
C ALA A 481 -16.98 50.49 6.94
N ASN A 482 -16.15 51.38 7.48
CA ASN A 482 -16.16 52.82 7.15
C ASN A 482 -15.31 53.20 5.93
N SER A 483 -14.62 52.26 5.29
CA SER A 483 -13.84 52.54 4.07
C SER A 483 -14.74 53.02 2.93
N ALA A 484 -14.25 53.78 1.94
CA ALA A 484 -15.11 54.25 0.83
C ALA A 484 -15.41 53.13 -0.18
N PRO A 485 -16.62 53.08 -0.78
CA PRO A 485 -16.95 52.16 -1.87
C PRO A 485 -15.97 52.27 -3.05
N ASN A 486 -15.58 51.13 -3.63
CA ASN A 486 -14.63 51.02 -4.76
C ASN A 486 -13.23 51.62 -4.54
N SER A 487 -12.80 51.84 -3.28
CA SER A 487 -11.42 52.29 -3.00
C SER A 487 -10.41 51.14 -2.98
N GLU A 488 -9.17 51.39 -3.42
CA GLU A 488 -8.06 50.42 -3.28
C GLU A 488 -7.81 50.04 -1.82
N GLN A 489 -7.99 51.00 -0.90
CA GLN A 489 -7.86 50.77 0.53
C GLN A 489 -8.87 49.72 1.04
N ARG A 490 -10.12 49.74 0.55
CA ARG A 490 -11.12 48.72 0.86
C ARG A 490 -10.73 47.34 0.31
N ALA A 491 -10.14 47.28 -0.89
CA ALA A 491 -9.65 46.04 -1.48
C ALA A 491 -8.49 45.42 -0.67
N GLN A 492 -7.55 46.25 -0.20
CA GLN A 492 -6.44 45.81 0.66
C GLN A 492 -6.92 45.35 2.05
N LEU A 493 -7.94 46.02 2.61
CA LEU A 493 -8.49 45.68 3.92
C LEU A 493 -9.42 44.45 3.89
N ALA A 494 -9.97 44.06 2.73
CA ALA A 494 -10.94 42.97 2.62
C ALA A 494 -10.35 41.60 3.02
N LYS A 495 -9.14 41.27 2.54
CA LYS A 495 -8.49 39.97 2.85
C LYS A 495 -8.21 39.79 4.35
N PRO A 496 -7.48 40.70 5.04
CA PRO A 496 -7.31 40.62 6.49
C PRO A 496 -8.61 40.88 7.27
N GLY A 497 -9.55 41.63 6.69
CA GLY A 497 -10.86 41.92 7.26
C GLY A 497 -11.74 40.68 7.42
N TYR A 498 -11.66 39.73 6.49
CA TYR A 498 -12.30 38.42 6.63
C TYR A 498 -11.75 37.66 7.85
N ASP A 499 -10.43 37.58 7.99
CA ASP A 499 -9.81 36.85 9.08
C ASP A 499 -10.13 37.49 10.45
N GLN A 500 -10.14 38.83 10.49
CA GLN A 500 -10.54 39.60 11.68
C GLN A 500 -12.00 39.36 12.05
N LEU A 501 -12.92 39.32 11.07
CA LEU A 501 -14.33 39.05 11.32
C LEU A 501 -14.51 37.61 11.84
N LYS A 502 -13.85 36.65 11.21
CA LYS A 502 -13.85 35.24 11.63
C LYS A 502 -13.35 35.13 13.08
N ALA A 503 -12.19 35.71 13.41
CA ALA A 503 -11.64 35.71 14.76
C ALA A 503 -12.58 36.37 15.78
N TRP A 504 -13.24 37.48 15.42
CA TRP A 504 -14.19 38.16 16.31
C TRP A 504 -15.46 37.33 16.57
N LEU A 505 -15.97 36.63 15.55
CA LEU A 505 -17.11 35.72 15.68
C LEU A 505 -16.75 34.46 16.48
N MET A 506 -15.52 33.94 16.40
CA MET A 506 -15.05 32.82 17.23
C MET A 506 -15.17 33.13 18.72
N MET A 507 -14.88 34.37 19.14
CA MET A 507 -15.02 34.78 20.53
C MET A 507 -16.48 34.77 21.03
N ALA A 508 -17.46 34.75 20.12
CA ALA A 508 -18.88 34.69 20.40
C ALA A 508 -19.50 33.30 20.16
N ARG A 509 -18.85 32.46 19.36
CA ARG A 509 -19.30 31.11 18.98
C ARG A 509 -18.30 30.06 19.44
N PRO A 510 -18.49 29.49 20.65
CA PRO A 510 -17.58 28.50 21.20
C PRO A 510 -17.47 27.25 20.31
N ASP A 511 -18.54 26.88 19.60
CA ASP A 511 -18.58 25.76 18.65
C ASP A 511 -17.65 25.93 17.42
N LYS A 512 -17.13 27.14 17.18
CA LYS A 512 -16.26 27.47 16.04
C LYS A 512 -14.85 27.91 16.46
N ALA A 513 -14.44 27.64 17.69
CA ALA A 513 -13.14 28.04 18.22
C ALA A 513 -11.97 27.31 17.53
N ASP A 514 -11.01 28.09 16.99
CA ASP A 514 -9.74 27.58 16.44
C ASP A 514 -8.56 28.37 17.03
N GLY A 515 -7.73 27.69 17.82
CA GLY A 515 -6.58 28.26 18.53
C GLY A 515 -5.49 28.82 17.61
N ALA A 516 -5.12 28.05 16.59
CA ALA A 516 -4.01 28.40 15.71
C ALA A 516 -4.39 29.58 14.81
N PHE A 517 -5.58 29.53 14.23
CA PHE A 517 -6.10 30.60 13.37
C PHE A 517 -6.27 31.92 14.15
N TYR A 518 -6.86 31.85 15.36
CA TYR A 518 -7.10 33.04 16.18
C TYR A 518 -5.79 33.72 16.60
N ALA A 519 -4.81 32.94 17.09
CA ALA A 519 -3.51 33.48 17.50
C ALA A 519 -2.74 34.11 16.33
N GLN A 520 -2.77 33.48 15.15
CA GLN A 520 -2.12 34.02 13.96
C GLN A 520 -2.78 35.32 13.50
N THR A 521 -4.10 35.39 13.53
CA THR A 521 -4.85 36.62 13.21
C THR A 521 -4.48 37.74 14.19
N LEU A 522 -4.44 37.45 15.50
CA LEU A 522 -4.16 38.48 16.51
C LEU A 522 -2.73 39.00 16.53
N LYS A 523 -1.73 38.23 16.06
CA LYS A 523 -0.37 38.76 15.83
C LYS A 523 -0.38 39.99 14.92
N THR A 524 -1.27 40.00 13.90
CA THR A 524 -1.39 41.13 12.96
C THR A 524 -2.28 42.26 13.50
N VAL A 525 -3.29 41.91 14.31
CA VAL A 525 -4.26 42.87 14.85
C VAL A 525 -3.67 43.67 16.01
N GLN A 526 -2.88 43.02 16.88
CA GLN A 526 -2.32 43.62 18.09
C GLN A 526 -0.82 43.26 18.29
N PRO A 527 0.08 43.79 17.43
CA PRO A 527 1.51 43.46 17.49
C PRO A 527 2.26 44.07 18.69
N THR A 528 1.74 45.14 19.29
CA THR A 528 2.31 45.84 20.45
C THR A 528 1.23 46.30 21.42
N ARG A 529 1.56 46.42 22.71
CA ARG A 529 0.63 46.89 23.75
C ARG A 529 1.28 47.90 24.70
N MET A 530 0.54 48.97 24.99
CA MET A 530 0.94 49.98 25.98
C MET A 530 0.95 49.38 27.40
N GLY A 531 2.04 49.59 28.15
CA GLY A 531 2.22 49.07 29.51
C GLY A 531 2.86 47.68 29.62
N MET A 532 3.33 47.09 28.51
CA MET A 532 4.08 45.83 28.49
C MET A 532 5.30 45.94 27.55
N SER A 533 6.36 45.17 27.80
CA SER A 533 7.49 45.11 26.87
C SER A 533 7.11 44.38 25.58
N THR A 534 7.55 44.95 24.44
CA THR A 534 7.19 44.47 23.09
C THR A 534 7.68 43.04 22.83
N GLY A 535 8.91 42.73 23.26
CA GLY A 535 9.49 41.40 23.12
C GLY A 535 8.74 40.32 23.91
N LEU A 536 8.42 40.59 25.19
CA LEU A 536 7.66 39.63 26.00
C LEU A 536 6.25 39.43 25.46
N TRP A 537 5.55 40.51 25.08
CA TRP A 537 4.21 40.40 24.49
C TRP A 537 4.21 39.52 23.24
N GLN A 538 5.10 39.77 22.28
CA GLN A 538 5.17 38.99 21.04
C GLN A 538 5.50 37.50 21.27
N SER A 539 6.28 37.18 22.31
CA SER A 539 6.60 35.80 22.66
C SER A 539 5.47 35.05 23.37
N LEU A 540 4.74 35.71 24.28
CA LEU A 540 3.79 35.04 25.18
C LEU A 540 2.33 35.18 24.73
N SER A 541 1.96 36.27 24.03
CA SER A 541 0.58 36.53 23.63
C SER A 541 -0.01 35.49 22.67
N PRO A 542 0.73 34.90 21.70
CA PRO A 542 0.16 33.90 20.80
C PRO A 542 -0.35 32.67 21.54
N ASP A 543 0.44 32.17 22.49
CA ASP A 543 0.08 31.01 23.32
C ASP A 543 -1.13 31.31 24.22
N LEU A 544 -1.20 32.51 24.77
CA LEU A 544 -2.33 32.95 25.61
C LEU A 544 -3.62 33.14 24.79
N TRP A 545 -3.53 33.68 23.58
CA TRP A 545 -4.67 33.80 22.66
C TRP A 545 -5.20 32.44 22.21
N ALA A 546 -4.30 31.53 21.83
CA ALA A 546 -4.65 30.17 21.44
C ALA A 546 -5.32 29.43 22.60
N PHE A 547 -4.76 29.54 23.81
CA PHE A 547 -5.35 28.91 24.99
C PHE A 547 -6.74 29.47 25.30
N TYR A 548 -6.91 30.79 25.35
CA TYR A 548 -8.21 31.43 25.61
C TYR A 548 -9.32 30.91 24.68
N ILE A 549 -9.08 30.89 23.37
CA ILE A 549 -10.12 30.51 22.41
C ILE A 549 -10.39 29.00 22.45
N SER A 550 -9.36 28.15 22.62
CA SER A 550 -9.51 26.70 22.70
C SER A 550 -10.28 26.25 23.95
N GLU A 551 -10.18 27.00 25.05
CA GLU A 551 -10.89 26.74 26.30
C GLU A 551 -12.32 27.30 26.34
N LEU A 552 -12.65 28.21 25.42
CA LEU A 552 -13.96 28.86 25.32
C LEU A 552 -15.16 27.90 25.32
N PRO A 553 -15.14 26.73 24.61
CA PRO A 553 -16.25 25.76 24.64
C PRO A 553 -16.54 25.21 26.04
N SER A 554 -15.49 25.05 26.84
CA SER A 554 -15.56 24.55 28.21
C SER A 554 -15.83 25.64 29.25
N GLN A 555 -15.74 26.91 28.86
CA GLN A 555 -15.90 28.08 29.73
C GLN A 555 -16.88 29.10 29.12
N PRO A 556 -18.20 28.86 29.17
CA PRO A 556 -19.20 29.72 28.53
C PRO A 556 -19.16 31.19 29.01
N GLN A 557 -18.74 31.40 30.25
CA GLN A 557 -18.56 32.70 30.89
C GLN A 557 -17.46 33.57 30.25
N TRP A 558 -16.60 33.01 29.41
CA TRP A 558 -15.55 33.75 28.72
C TRP A 558 -16.01 34.39 27.41
N LYS A 559 -17.20 34.02 26.92
CA LYS A 559 -17.80 34.51 25.67
C LYS A 559 -17.98 36.04 25.66
N ILE A 560 -17.73 36.66 24.50
CA ILE A 560 -18.09 38.06 24.24
C ILE A 560 -19.42 38.17 23.48
N SER A 561 -20.00 39.36 23.48
CA SER A 561 -21.15 39.74 22.64
C SER A 561 -20.71 40.80 21.62
N PRO A 562 -20.41 40.42 20.36
CA PRO A 562 -20.06 41.36 19.30
C PRO A 562 -21.23 42.29 18.95
N GLU A 563 -20.92 43.48 18.42
CA GLU A 563 -21.94 44.43 17.97
C GLU A 563 -22.56 43.96 16.65
N ALA A 564 -23.86 43.60 16.70
CA ALA A 564 -24.57 43.04 15.54
C ALA A 564 -24.52 43.97 14.30
N GLY A 565 -24.62 45.29 14.49
CA GLY A 565 -24.54 46.27 13.39
C GLY A 565 -23.20 46.25 12.66
N LEU A 566 -22.09 46.15 13.40
CA LEU A 566 -20.75 46.13 12.81
C LEU A 566 -20.47 44.80 12.10
N VAL A 567 -20.96 43.68 12.65
CA VAL A 567 -20.88 42.36 11.99
C VAL A 567 -21.59 42.39 10.64
N THR A 568 -22.81 42.93 10.57
CA THR A 568 -23.58 43.01 9.33
C THR A 568 -22.90 43.90 8.29
N GLN A 569 -22.39 45.07 8.69
CA GLN A 569 -21.67 45.99 7.79
C GLN A 569 -20.39 45.35 7.24
N ALA A 570 -19.59 44.70 8.09
CA ALA A 570 -18.37 44.01 7.67
C ALA A 570 -18.68 42.86 6.68
N ARG A 571 -19.72 42.06 6.96
CA ARG A 571 -20.18 40.98 6.07
C ARG A 571 -20.58 41.50 4.68
N GLN A 572 -21.32 42.60 4.62
CA GLN A 572 -21.76 43.19 3.36
C GLN A 572 -20.57 43.65 2.50
N VAL A 573 -19.60 44.36 3.10
CA VAL A 573 -18.37 44.78 2.40
C VAL A 573 -17.56 43.58 1.90
N LEU A 574 -17.46 42.52 2.70
CA LEU A 574 -16.71 41.31 2.33
C LEU A 574 -17.41 40.50 1.23
N LEU A 575 -18.74 40.37 1.26
CA LEU A 575 -19.51 39.68 0.23
C LEU A 575 -19.41 40.39 -1.13
N GLU A 576 -19.48 41.71 -1.15
CA GLU A 576 -19.35 42.51 -2.38
C GLU A 576 -17.96 42.40 -3.02
N GLN A 577 -16.89 42.27 -2.21
CA GLN A 577 -15.50 42.24 -2.69
C GLN A 577 -14.98 40.82 -2.97
N ILE A 578 -15.31 39.83 -2.12
CA ILE A 578 -14.83 38.44 -2.22
C ILE A 578 -15.68 37.62 -3.20
N GLY A 579 -16.98 37.93 -3.33
CA GLY A 579 -17.90 37.20 -4.20
C GLY A 579 -17.70 37.41 -5.70
N ARG A 580 -16.86 38.37 -6.12
CA ARG A 580 -16.84 38.84 -7.52
C ARG A 580 -15.77 38.26 -8.46
N ARG A 581 -14.73 37.51 -8.04
CA ARG A 581 -13.74 37.07 -9.06
C ARG A 581 -12.83 35.82 -8.87
N ASN A 582 -12.35 35.40 -7.68
CA ASN A 582 -11.17 34.49 -7.63
C ASN A 582 -11.22 33.28 -6.66
N ALA A 583 -12.34 33.01 -5.99
CA ALA A 583 -12.37 31.99 -4.92
C ALA A 583 -12.33 30.53 -5.43
N GLU A 584 -13.02 30.21 -6.53
CA GLU A 584 -13.08 28.84 -7.06
C GLU A 584 -11.74 28.38 -7.65
N SER A 585 -11.04 29.26 -8.40
CA SER A 585 -9.73 28.93 -8.96
C SER A 585 -8.66 28.71 -7.90
N THR A 586 -8.61 29.57 -6.88
CA THR A 586 -7.66 29.41 -5.77
C THR A 586 -7.94 28.12 -4.98
N LEU A 587 -9.22 27.77 -4.80
CA LEU A 587 -9.63 26.53 -4.13
C LEU A 587 -9.27 25.28 -4.96
N TYR A 588 -9.43 25.36 -6.28
CA TYR A 588 -9.02 24.30 -7.20
C TYR A 588 -7.51 24.07 -7.18
N GLU A 589 -6.70 25.13 -7.25
CA GLU A 589 -5.24 25.05 -7.20
C GLU A 589 -4.72 24.49 -5.87
N ASN A 590 -5.21 24.99 -4.73
CA ASN A 590 -4.81 24.49 -3.42
C ASN A 590 -5.16 23.01 -3.21
N MET A 591 -6.31 22.57 -3.76
CA MET A 591 -6.70 21.17 -3.75
C MET A 591 -5.70 20.33 -4.55
N LEU A 592 -5.34 20.75 -5.77
CA LEU A 592 -4.39 20.04 -6.60
C LEU A 592 -3.00 19.98 -5.94
N GLU A 593 -2.50 21.08 -5.37
CA GLU A 593 -1.21 21.10 -4.67
C GLU A 593 -1.16 20.12 -3.48
N ALA A 594 -2.25 20.01 -2.72
CA ALA A 594 -2.35 19.09 -1.59
C ALA A 594 -2.25 17.62 -2.04
N VAL A 595 -2.82 17.29 -3.20
CA VAL A 595 -2.85 15.93 -3.73
C VAL A 595 -1.58 15.60 -4.53
N ARG A 596 -0.99 16.58 -5.21
CA ARG A 596 0.22 16.42 -6.06
C ARG A 596 1.38 15.73 -5.34
N ARG A 597 1.55 15.97 -4.03
CA ARG A 597 2.65 15.38 -3.25
C ARG A 597 2.59 13.86 -3.13
N ASN A 598 1.42 13.25 -3.36
CA ASN A 598 1.20 11.82 -3.18
C ASN A 598 1.27 11.01 -4.49
N PHE A 599 1.31 11.67 -5.65
CA PHE A 599 1.29 11.02 -6.96
C PHE A 599 2.41 11.55 -7.84
N ALA A 600 3.35 10.67 -8.20
CA ALA A 600 4.46 11.01 -9.09
C ALA A 600 3.99 11.14 -10.54
N ASP A 601 4.66 12.00 -11.30
CA ASP A 601 4.40 12.19 -12.72
C ASP A 601 4.68 10.90 -13.50
N VAL A 602 3.83 10.61 -14.49
CA VAL A 602 3.84 9.36 -15.25
C VAL A 602 4.51 9.59 -16.59
N SER A 603 5.58 8.86 -16.86
CA SER A 603 6.31 8.91 -18.13
C SER A 603 5.81 7.88 -19.15
N LEU A 604 6.25 8.00 -20.40
CA LEU A 604 5.93 7.03 -21.47
C LEU A 604 6.40 5.59 -21.14
N GLU A 605 7.52 5.46 -20.43
CA GLU A 605 8.08 4.17 -20.01
C GLU A 605 7.18 3.49 -18.97
N ASP A 606 6.66 4.26 -18.01
CA ASP A 606 5.74 3.77 -16.99
C ASP A 606 4.42 3.29 -17.60
N MET A 607 3.93 3.98 -18.64
CA MET A 607 2.67 3.66 -19.33
C MET A 607 2.75 2.41 -20.20
N THR A 608 3.94 1.96 -20.57
CA THR A 608 4.14 0.82 -21.49
C THR A 608 4.66 -0.43 -20.80
N SER A 609 4.59 -0.48 -19.46
CA SER A 609 4.89 -1.68 -18.66
C SER A 609 6.27 -2.30 -18.93
N GLY A 610 7.29 -1.46 -19.19
CA GLY A 610 8.67 -1.90 -19.41
C GLY A 610 9.00 -2.33 -20.85
N THR A 611 8.13 -2.03 -21.82
CA THR A 611 8.43 -2.20 -23.24
C THR A 611 9.42 -1.12 -23.70
N ASP A 612 10.35 -1.44 -24.60
CA ASP A 612 11.35 -0.48 -25.11
C ASP A 612 10.72 0.55 -26.07
N THR A 613 10.09 1.58 -25.50
CA THR A 613 9.43 2.68 -26.21
C THR A 613 10.41 3.56 -26.98
N ARG A 614 11.63 3.74 -26.46
CA ARG A 614 12.64 4.64 -27.01
C ARG A 614 13.07 4.29 -28.43
N ARG A 615 12.85 3.05 -28.87
CA ARG A 615 13.12 2.63 -30.26
C ARG A 615 12.10 3.15 -31.26
N LEU A 616 10.86 3.39 -30.84
CA LEU A 616 9.78 3.89 -31.71
C LEU A 616 9.47 5.36 -31.45
N PHE A 617 9.20 5.70 -30.20
CA PHE A 617 8.61 6.98 -29.83
C PHE A 617 9.49 7.72 -28.84
N THR A 618 9.51 9.03 -28.97
CA THR A 618 10.14 9.95 -28.03
C THR A 618 9.18 11.06 -27.63
N THR A 619 9.27 11.51 -26.38
CA THR A 619 8.57 12.69 -25.86
C THR A 619 9.37 13.29 -24.71
N GLU A 620 9.28 14.61 -24.57
CA GLU A 620 9.82 15.35 -23.42
C GLU A 620 8.73 15.66 -22.37
N GLU A 621 7.44 15.45 -22.71
CA GLU A 621 6.35 15.66 -21.78
C GLU A 621 6.08 14.44 -20.91
N VAL A 622 5.54 14.70 -19.72
CA VAL A 622 5.04 13.69 -18.79
C VAL A 622 3.63 14.07 -18.37
N VAL A 623 2.79 13.09 -18.05
CA VAL A 623 1.46 13.36 -17.49
C VAL A 623 1.61 13.58 -15.99
N PRO A 624 1.20 14.73 -15.43
CA PRO A 624 1.24 14.95 -14.00
C PRO A 624 0.48 13.87 -13.24
N GLY A 625 1.08 13.31 -12.19
CA GLY A 625 0.54 12.12 -11.51
C GLY A 625 -0.88 12.29 -10.96
N MET A 626 -1.24 13.53 -10.64
CA MET A 626 -2.57 13.90 -10.17
C MET A 626 -3.68 13.76 -11.21
N PHE A 627 -3.36 13.68 -12.51
CA PHE A 627 -4.30 13.45 -13.61
C PHE A 627 -4.26 11.99 -14.08
N THR A 628 -4.36 11.07 -13.13
CA THR A 628 -4.42 9.63 -13.37
C THR A 628 -5.65 9.05 -12.70
N ARG A 629 -6.10 7.88 -13.16
CA ARG A 629 -7.18 7.13 -12.52
C ARG A 629 -6.88 6.83 -11.06
N GLN A 630 -5.63 6.47 -10.77
CA GLN A 630 -5.15 6.21 -9.41
C GLN A 630 -5.30 7.47 -8.53
N ALA A 631 -4.99 8.66 -9.05
CA ALA A 631 -5.16 9.89 -8.31
C ALA A 631 -6.63 10.28 -8.12
N TRP A 632 -7.47 10.04 -9.14
CA TRP A 632 -8.91 10.23 -9.04
C TRP A 632 -9.53 9.40 -7.91
N GLU A 633 -9.31 8.08 -7.96
CA GLU A 633 -9.85 7.11 -6.99
C GLU A 633 -9.15 7.20 -5.62
N GLY A 634 -7.85 7.55 -5.60
CA GLY A 634 -7.00 7.55 -4.41
C GLY A 634 -7.00 8.85 -3.59
N GLY A 635 -7.50 9.97 -4.11
CA GLY A 635 -7.49 11.22 -3.33
C GLY A 635 -8.25 12.42 -3.89
N ILE A 636 -8.32 12.60 -5.22
CA ILE A 636 -8.94 13.79 -5.81
C ILE A 636 -10.46 13.84 -5.54
N GLN A 637 -11.18 12.72 -5.69
CA GLN A 637 -12.62 12.68 -5.43
C GLN A 637 -12.96 13.14 -4.00
N GLN A 638 -12.17 12.68 -3.02
CA GLN A 638 -12.32 13.07 -1.61
C GLN A 638 -11.91 14.53 -1.38
N ALA A 639 -10.87 15.02 -2.06
CA ALA A 639 -10.41 16.39 -1.95
C ALA A 639 -11.43 17.38 -2.49
N ILE A 640 -12.10 17.08 -3.62
CA ILE A 640 -13.21 17.89 -4.15
C ILE A 640 -14.37 17.92 -3.15
N GLU A 641 -14.73 16.78 -2.56
CA GLU A 641 -15.80 16.70 -1.57
C GLU A 641 -15.49 17.50 -0.30
N LYS A 642 -14.25 17.42 0.19
CA LYS A 642 -13.77 18.22 1.33
C LYS A 642 -13.77 19.71 1.00
N ALA A 643 -13.37 20.10 -0.20
CA ALA A 643 -13.31 21.50 -0.61
C ALA A 643 -14.72 22.12 -0.75
N ALA A 644 -15.67 21.35 -1.31
CA ALA A 644 -17.08 21.76 -1.39
C ALA A 644 -17.72 21.91 0.01
N ASN A 645 -17.43 20.98 0.93
CA ASN A 645 -17.95 21.02 2.31
C ASN A 645 -17.29 22.13 3.16
N SER A 646 -15.98 22.35 3.03
CA SER A 646 -15.27 23.43 3.73
C SER A 646 -15.80 24.81 3.34
N ARG A 647 -16.14 24.99 2.06
CA ARG A 647 -16.69 26.27 1.58
C ARG A 647 -18.10 26.53 2.10
N ARG A 648 -18.91 25.47 2.25
CA ARG A 648 -20.21 25.54 2.93
C ARG A 648 -20.05 26.05 4.35
N ASP A 649 -19.14 25.47 5.13
CA ASP A 649 -18.92 25.90 6.51
C ASP A 649 -18.42 27.35 6.61
N GLU A 650 -17.42 27.74 5.80
CA GLU A 650 -16.88 29.11 5.83
C GLU A 650 -17.90 30.20 5.45
N ILE A 651 -18.76 29.92 4.47
CA ILE A 651 -19.79 30.87 4.03
C ILE A 651 -20.95 30.91 5.04
N ASP A 652 -21.38 29.75 5.55
CA ASP A 652 -22.58 29.60 6.39
C ASP A 652 -22.50 30.30 7.75
N TRP A 653 -21.31 30.48 8.32
CA TRP A 653 -21.18 30.99 9.68
C TRP A 653 -20.44 32.34 9.80
N VAL A 654 -19.52 32.65 8.88
CA VAL A 654 -18.77 33.92 8.88
C VAL A 654 -19.44 34.99 8.04
N LEU A 655 -19.90 34.66 6.83
CA LEU A 655 -20.36 35.64 5.84
C LEU A 655 -21.88 35.72 5.69
N SER A 656 -22.63 34.64 5.91
CA SER A 656 -24.10 34.68 5.87
C SER A 656 -24.72 34.91 7.26
N ASP A 657 -25.91 35.51 7.24
CA ASP A 657 -26.84 35.47 8.35
C ASP A 657 -27.76 34.28 8.08
N SER A 658 -27.79 33.28 8.97
CA SER A 658 -28.43 31.96 8.78
C SER A 658 -29.96 32.00 8.54
N ARG A 659 -30.54 33.18 8.31
CA ARG A 659 -31.97 33.43 8.09
C ARG A 659 -32.34 33.81 6.65
N LYS A 660 -31.38 33.98 5.73
CA LYS A 660 -31.67 34.16 4.28
C LYS A 660 -30.93 33.09 3.48
N SER A 661 -31.72 32.31 2.73
CA SER A 661 -31.27 31.20 1.89
C SER A 661 -30.11 31.62 0.98
N VAL A 662 -29.01 30.88 1.05
CA VAL A 662 -27.91 30.93 0.09
C VAL A 662 -28.50 30.71 -1.31
N SER A 663 -28.16 31.58 -2.28
CA SER A 663 -28.60 31.43 -3.68
C SER A 663 -28.23 30.05 -4.22
N SER A 664 -29.12 29.43 -5.00
CA SER A 664 -28.95 28.09 -5.60
C SER A 664 -27.62 27.90 -6.34
N ASP A 665 -27.06 29.00 -6.87
CA ASP A 665 -25.78 29.03 -7.60
C ASP A 665 -24.54 28.81 -6.72
N LEU A 666 -24.68 28.80 -5.40
CA LEU A 666 -23.60 28.54 -4.42
C LEU A 666 -23.83 27.24 -3.63
N SER A 667 -24.72 26.36 -4.11
CA SER A 667 -24.94 25.05 -3.48
C SER A 667 -23.68 24.16 -3.57
N PRO A 668 -23.37 23.38 -2.52
CA PRO A 668 -22.17 22.54 -2.46
C PRO A 668 -22.16 21.45 -3.55
N GLU A 669 -23.33 20.98 -3.96
CA GLU A 669 -23.50 20.00 -5.03
C GLU A 669 -23.15 20.60 -6.40
N ALA A 670 -23.61 21.83 -6.68
CA ALA A 670 -23.24 22.55 -7.90
C ALA A 670 -21.74 22.88 -7.94
N LEU A 671 -21.13 23.24 -6.80
CA LEU A 671 -19.69 23.46 -6.71
C LEU A 671 -18.89 22.16 -6.91
N LYS A 672 -19.32 21.04 -6.31
CA LYS A 672 -18.73 19.72 -6.54
C LYS A 672 -18.77 19.35 -8.03
N ALA A 673 -19.91 19.56 -8.69
CA ALA A 673 -20.06 19.29 -10.12
C ALA A 673 -19.12 20.15 -10.97
N ARG A 674 -19.04 21.47 -10.73
CA ARG A 674 -18.13 22.37 -11.47
C ARG A 674 -16.65 22.04 -11.26
N LEU A 675 -16.25 21.75 -10.02
CA LEU A 675 -14.86 21.36 -9.73
C LEU A 675 -14.50 20.01 -10.37
N THR A 676 -15.45 19.08 -10.38
CA THR A 676 -15.28 17.77 -11.05
C THR A 676 -15.16 17.94 -12.57
N GLN A 677 -16.02 18.77 -13.18
CA GLN A 677 -15.96 19.08 -14.60
C GLN A 677 -14.63 19.76 -14.97
N ARG A 678 -14.20 20.75 -14.18
CA ARG A 678 -12.91 21.43 -14.37
C ARG A 678 -11.75 20.45 -14.25
N TYR A 679 -11.78 19.56 -13.24
CA TYR A 679 -10.77 18.51 -13.09
C TYR A 679 -10.70 17.60 -14.31
N PHE A 680 -11.83 17.10 -14.82
CA PHE A 680 -11.83 16.24 -16.00
C PHE A 680 -11.44 16.97 -17.29
N THR A 681 -11.68 18.27 -17.37
CA THR A 681 -11.18 19.12 -18.46
C THR A 681 -9.65 19.20 -18.41
N ASP A 682 -9.07 19.52 -17.26
CA ASP A 682 -7.60 19.61 -17.08
C ASP A 682 -6.91 18.23 -17.20
N PHE A 683 -7.60 17.16 -16.78
CA PHE A 683 -7.19 15.78 -17.00
C PHE A 683 -7.08 15.49 -18.49
N ALA A 684 -8.15 15.73 -19.26
CA ALA A 684 -8.15 15.49 -20.70
C ALA A 684 -7.09 16.34 -21.41
N GLY A 685 -6.98 17.62 -21.04
CA GLY A 685 -5.96 18.53 -21.58
C GLY A 685 -4.52 18.05 -21.34
N SER A 686 -4.22 17.53 -20.14
CA SER A 686 -2.89 17.00 -19.81
C SER A 686 -2.55 15.76 -20.63
N TRP A 687 -3.52 14.85 -20.83
CA TRP A 687 -3.34 13.66 -21.66
C TRP A 687 -3.23 13.99 -23.15
N LEU A 688 -4.03 14.94 -23.65
CA LEU A 688 -3.96 15.45 -25.01
C LEU A 688 -2.59 16.06 -25.31
N SER A 689 -2.08 16.92 -24.41
CA SER A 689 -0.74 17.52 -24.54
C SER A 689 0.35 16.45 -24.65
N PHE A 690 0.37 15.52 -23.70
CA PHE A 690 1.34 14.43 -23.67
C PHE A 690 1.30 13.59 -24.95
N LEU A 691 0.13 13.12 -25.38
CA LEU A 691 0.05 12.25 -26.56
C LEU A 691 0.33 12.97 -27.87
N ASN A 692 -0.08 14.24 -28.01
CA ASN A 692 0.24 15.03 -29.20
C ASN A 692 1.72 15.45 -29.24
N SER A 693 2.43 15.40 -28.12
CA SER A 693 3.88 15.65 -28.05
C SER A 693 4.72 14.45 -28.51
N LEU A 694 4.12 13.25 -28.63
CA LEU A 694 4.82 12.05 -29.08
C LEU A 694 5.37 12.26 -30.49
N ARG A 695 6.60 11.80 -30.70
CA ARG A 695 7.27 11.84 -32.01
C ARG A 695 7.77 10.45 -32.37
N LEU A 696 7.62 10.08 -33.63
CA LEU A 696 8.23 8.88 -34.18
C LEU A 696 9.71 9.16 -34.47
N ASN A 697 10.58 8.22 -34.11
CA ASN A 697 12.00 8.33 -34.42
C ASN A 697 12.24 8.30 -35.94
N PRO A 698 13.19 9.08 -36.48
CA PRO A 698 13.50 9.04 -37.90
C PRO A 698 14.15 7.70 -38.28
N ALA A 699 13.79 7.18 -39.45
CA ALA A 699 14.41 6.01 -40.07
C ALA A 699 15.17 6.46 -41.33
N ASN A 700 16.42 6.01 -41.52
CA ASN A 700 17.27 6.49 -42.61
C ASN A 700 17.40 5.47 -43.76
N ASN A 701 17.04 4.21 -43.51
CA ASN A 701 17.15 3.13 -44.48
C ASN A 701 16.00 2.12 -44.32
N ILE A 702 15.86 1.21 -45.29
CA ILE A 702 14.76 0.24 -45.32
C ILE A 702 14.80 -0.77 -44.17
N SER A 703 15.99 -1.07 -43.63
CA SER A 703 16.15 -1.95 -42.48
C SER A 703 15.61 -1.28 -41.21
N ASP A 704 15.95 -0.02 -40.96
CA ASP A 704 15.44 0.77 -39.82
C ASP A 704 13.91 0.82 -39.84
N VAL A 705 13.32 1.10 -41.00
CA VAL A 705 11.85 1.11 -41.19
C VAL A 705 11.26 -0.27 -40.91
N THR A 706 11.88 -1.34 -41.44
CA THR A 706 11.39 -2.70 -41.25
C THR A 706 11.43 -3.09 -39.77
N ASP A 707 12.47 -2.71 -39.04
CA ASP A 707 12.60 -2.93 -37.59
C ASP A 707 11.54 -2.14 -36.79
N GLN A 708 11.31 -0.87 -37.13
CA GLN A 708 10.27 -0.07 -36.50
C GLN A 708 8.87 -0.67 -36.74
N LEU A 709 8.53 -1.04 -37.98
CA LEU A 709 7.26 -1.69 -38.29
C LEU A 709 7.14 -3.07 -37.64
N THR A 710 8.25 -3.79 -37.44
CA THR A 710 8.30 -5.05 -36.68
C THR A 710 7.90 -4.83 -35.24
N LEU A 711 8.56 -3.90 -34.55
CA LEU A 711 8.31 -3.61 -33.15
C LEU A 711 6.90 -3.04 -32.94
N MET A 712 6.40 -2.23 -33.87
CA MET A 712 5.06 -1.65 -33.77
C MET A 712 3.94 -2.68 -33.94
N SER A 713 4.13 -3.69 -34.80
CA SER A 713 3.15 -4.76 -35.05
C SER A 713 3.31 -6.03 -34.21
N ASP A 714 4.34 -6.10 -33.36
CA ASP A 714 4.57 -7.24 -32.46
C ASP A 714 3.48 -7.30 -31.37
N VAL A 715 2.75 -8.41 -31.30
CA VAL A 715 1.61 -8.55 -30.37
C VAL A 715 2.03 -8.53 -28.89
N ARG A 716 3.27 -8.94 -28.57
CA ARG A 716 3.76 -9.06 -27.19
C ARG A 716 4.59 -7.87 -26.75
N GLN A 717 5.38 -7.31 -27.66
CA GLN A 717 6.37 -6.27 -27.36
C GLN A 717 6.06 -4.94 -28.02
N SER A 718 4.85 -4.73 -28.57
CA SER A 718 4.49 -3.45 -29.17
C SER A 718 4.28 -2.36 -28.11
N PRO A 719 5.10 -1.29 -28.11
CA PRO A 719 4.87 -0.13 -27.27
C PRO A 719 3.55 0.57 -27.59
N LEU A 720 3.10 0.51 -28.86
CA LEU A 720 1.81 1.06 -29.29
C LEU A 720 0.64 0.31 -28.63
N ILE A 721 0.64 -1.03 -28.65
CA ILE A 721 -0.41 -1.83 -27.99
C ILE A 721 -0.42 -1.58 -26.48
N ALA A 722 0.76 -1.54 -25.85
CA ALA A 722 0.87 -1.27 -24.42
C ALA A 722 0.31 0.11 -24.05
N LEU A 723 0.67 1.16 -24.80
CA LEU A 723 0.17 2.52 -24.60
C LEU A 723 -1.35 2.59 -24.81
N MET A 724 -1.87 1.96 -25.87
CA MET A 724 -3.32 1.95 -26.14
C MET A 724 -4.12 1.23 -25.04
N ASN A 725 -3.56 0.18 -24.42
CA ASN A 725 -4.18 -0.47 -23.26
C ASN A 725 -4.22 0.45 -22.03
N THR A 726 -3.13 1.17 -21.76
CA THR A 726 -3.07 2.15 -20.67
C THR A 726 -4.04 3.30 -20.91
N LEU A 727 -4.10 3.85 -22.12
CA LEU A 727 -5.07 4.88 -22.51
C LEU A 727 -6.50 4.40 -22.34
N SER A 728 -6.79 3.15 -22.72
CA SER A 728 -8.11 2.58 -22.50
C SER A 728 -8.48 2.48 -21.02
N TRP A 729 -7.52 2.16 -20.16
CA TRP A 729 -7.76 2.04 -18.73
C TRP A 729 -7.95 3.41 -18.05
N GLN A 730 -7.18 4.42 -18.49
CA GLN A 730 -7.24 5.80 -18.01
C GLN A 730 -8.48 6.55 -18.54
N GLY A 731 -8.87 6.33 -19.80
CA GLY A 731 -10.05 6.96 -20.42
C GLY A 731 -11.39 6.54 -19.80
N GLN A 732 -11.42 5.45 -19.03
CA GLN A 732 -12.60 4.99 -18.28
C GLN A 732 -12.70 5.60 -16.87
N THR A 733 -11.83 6.55 -16.52
CA THR A 733 -11.83 7.19 -15.19
C THR A 733 -13.13 7.96 -14.95
N GLY A 734 -13.71 7.78 -13.77
CA GLY A 734 -14.94 8.49 -13.38
C GLY A 734 -16.23 7.91 -13.97
N GLN A 735 -16.17 6.84 -14.76
CA GLN A 735 -17.37 6.11 -15.18
C GLN A 735 -18.03 5.45 -13.94
N GLN A 736 -19.30 5.78 -13.69
CA GLN A 736 -20.08 5.06 -12.69
C GLN A 736 -20.43 3.69 -13.25
N SER A 737 -19.75 2.63 -12.81
CA SER A 737 -20.29 1.29 -13.03
C SER A 737 -21.56 1.20 -12.19
N GLU A 738 -22.75 1.16 -12.81
CA GLU A 738 -23.93 0.64 -12.12
C GLU A 738 -23.49 -0.71 -11.53
N GLY A 739 -23.55 -0.84 -10.19
CA GLY A 739 -23.30 -2.11 -9.55
C GLY A 739 -24.21 -3.15 -10.20
N LEU A 740 -23.70 -4.36 -10.44
CA LEU A 740 -24.42 -5.46 -11.10
C LEU A 740 -25.84 -5.70 -10.54
N SER A 741 -26.14 -5.22 -9.33
CA SER A 741 -27.47 -5.19 -8.71
C SER A 741 -28.49 -4.27 -9.40
N ASP A 742 -28.10 -3.05 -9.81
CA ASP A 742 -29.05 -2.07 -10.36
C ASP A 742 -29.44 -2.40 -11.79
N SER A 743 -28.52 -2.95 -12.60
CA SER A 743 -28.83 -3.38 -13.96
C SER A 743 -29.80 -4.57 -13.99
N ILE A 744 -29.73 -5.47 -13.02
CA ILE A 744 -30.66 -6.61 -12.89
C ILE A 744 -32.04 -6.12 -12.44
N ILE A 745 -32.10 -5.15 -11.54
CA ILE A 745 -33.36 -4.53 -11.07
C ILE A 745 -34.03 -3.73 -12.20
N LYS A 746 -33.25 -3.03 -13.03
CA LYS A 746 -33.74 -2.29 -14.22
C LYS A 746 -34.24 -3.26 -15.30
N SER A 747 -33.49 -4.34 -15.56
CA SER A 747 -33.87 -5.42 -16.49
C SER A 747 -35.15 -6.14 -16.07
N ALA A 748 -35.35 -6.35 -14.75
CA ALA A 748 -36.58 -6.94 -14.21
C ALA A 748 -37.78 -5.98 -14.27
N LYS A 749 -37.54 -4.66 -14.22
CA LYS A 749 -38.60 -3.64 -14.31
C LYS A 749 -39.06 -3.41 -15.76
N ASP A 750 -38.15 -3.53 -16.72
CA ASP A 750 -38.46 -3.41 -18.16
C ASP A 750 -39.16 -4.66 -18.75
N LEU A 751 -39.09 -5.81 -18.08
CA LEU A 751 -39.80 -7.04 -18.46
C LEU A 751 -41.28 -7.09 -18.01
N VAL A 752 -41.73 -6.16 -17.16
CA VAL A 752 -43.08 -6.16 -16.58
C VAL A 752 -43.97 -5.02 -17.13
N GLY A 753 -43.39 -4.01 -17.78
CA GLY A 753 -44.11 -2.85 -18.32
C GLY A 753 -44.50 -2.99 -19.79
N GLY A 754 -45.57 -3.73 -20.09
CA GLY A 754 -46.12 -3.76 -21.45
C GLY A 754 -46.95 -2.52 -21.77
N LYS A 755 -46.46 -1.67 -22.70
CA LYS A 755 -47.20 -1.04 -23.83
C LYS A 755 -46.39 0.06 -24.54
N ASP A 756 -46.39 -0.05 -25.87
CA ASP A 756 -46.10 0.93 -26.93
C ASP A 756 -44.98 1.96 -26.74
N LYS A 757 -43.86 1.75 -27.46
CA LYS A 757 -42.89 2.80 -27.80
C LYS A 757 -42.79 2.96 -29.33
N PRO A 758 -42.69 4.19 -29.86
CA PRO A 758 -42.39 4.42 -31.26
C PRO A 758 -40.95 4.01 -31.58
N ALA A 759 -40.72 3.75 -32.86
CA ALA A 759 -39.42 3.37 -33.40
C ALA A 759 -38.38 4.49 -33.22
N ILE A 760 -37.18 4.08 -32.79
CA ILE A 760 -35.89 4.82 -32.84
C ILE A 760 -35.81 6.04 -31.90
N ASP A 761 -35.46 5.78 -30.64
CA ASP A 761 -34.77 6.77 -29.79
C ASP A 761 -33.25 6.65 -30.01
N GLN A 762 -32.67 7.56 -30.79
CA GLN A 762 -31.21 7.70 -30.99
C GLN A 762 -30.46 8.25 -29.75
N SER A 763 -31.16 8.52 -28.66
CA SER A 763 -30.64 9.13 -27.44
C SER A 763 -30.28 8.11 -26.34
N ALA A 764 -30.46 6.81 -26.56
CA ALA A 764 -29.92 5.76 -25.69
C ALA A 764 -28.55 5.26 -26.20
N SER A 765 -27.62 6.19 -26.44
CA SER A 765 -26.19 5.85 -26.55
C SER A 765 -25.62 5.71 -25.13
N GLY A 766 -24.74 4.73 -24.92
CA GLY A 766 -24.33 4.20 -23.61
C GLY A 766 -23.85 5.24 -22.58
N LEU A 767 -23.87 4.81 -21.30
CA LEU A 767 -23.45 5.56 -20.12
C LEU A 767 -22.30 6.55 -20.39
N GLN A 768 -22.60 7.85 -20.38
CA GLN A 768 -21.63 8.93 -20.57
C GLN A 768 -20.72 9.08 -19.34
N GLY A 769 -19.48 8.61 -19.46
CA GLY A 769 -18.38 9.02 -18.59
C GLY A 769 -17.96 10.48 -18.86
N PRO A 770 -17.38 11.18 -17.87
CA PRO A 770 -16.94 12.58 -18.02
C PRO A 770 -15.80 12.76 -19.03
N LEU A 771 -15.15 11.67 -19.45
CA LEU A 771 -14.06 11.64 -20.43
C LEU A 771 -14.48 11.04 -21.78
N ASP A 772 -15.74 10.65 -21.96
CA ASP A 772 -16.18 9.98 -23.18
C ASP A 772 -16.16 10.91 -24.40
N GLU A 773 -16.33 12.22 -24.21
CA GLU A 773 -16.22 13.22 -25.28
C GLU A 773 -14.78 13.27 -25.85
N THR A 774 -13.77 13.14 -24.99
CA THR A 774 -12.36 13.25 -25.39
C THR A 774 -11.72 11.90 -25.72
N PHE A 775 -11.95 10.85 -24.93
CA PHE A 775 -11.36 9.51 -25.14
C PHE A 775 -12.26 8.56 -25.95
N GLY A 776 -13.51 8.91 -26.21
CA GLY A 776 -14.49 8.05 -26.90
C GLY A 776 -14.01 7.49 -28.24
N PRO A 777 -13.50 8.32 -29.18
CA PRO A 777 -12.96 7.85 -30.45
C PRO A 777 -11.82 6.83 -30.31
N LEU A 778 -10.91 7.04 -29.35
CA LEU A 778 -9.82 6.11 -29.04
C LEU A 778 -10.34 4.77 -28.51
N LEU A 779 -11.33 4.80 -27.63
CA LEU A 779 -11.95 3.59 -27.06
C LEU A 779 -12.72 2.79 -28.10
N GLN A 780 -13.31 3.45 -29.09
CA GLN A 780 -13.99 2.80 -30.23
C GLN A 780 -13.00 2.01 -31.10
N LEU A 781 -11.81 2.56 -31.39
CA LEU A 781 -10.77 1.90 -32.17
C LEU A 781 -10.30 0.56 -31.54
N LEU A 782 -10.40 0.45 -30.22
CA LEU A 782 -10.05 -0.74 -29.43
C LEU A 782 -11.21 -1.75 -29.29
N GLY A 783 -12.38 -1.47 -29.86
CA GLY A 783 -13.53 -2.37 -29.85
C GLY A 783 -14.18 -2.55 -28.48
N LYS A 784 -14.00 -1.62 -27.53
CA LYS A 784 -14.44 -1.78 -26.13
C LYS A 784 -15.82 -1.21 -25.79
N ASN A 785 -16.58 -0.72 -26.76
CA ASN A 785 -17.99 -0.36 -26.55
C ASN A 785 -18.89 -1.60 -26.66
N LYS A 786 -19.37 -2.11 -25.53
CA LYS A 786 -20.31 -3.26 -25.40
C LYS A 786 -21.74 -2.95 -25.91
N GLY A 787 -21.88 -2.04 -26.86
CA GLY A 787 -23.16 -1.44 -27.26
C GLY A 787 -23.60 -1.73 -28.69
N SER A 788 -23.23 -2.86 -29.30
CA SER A 788 -23.87 -3.29 -30.57
C SER A 788 -23.49 -4.73 -30.93
N ASN A 789 -24.23 -5.69 -30.37
CA ASN A 789 -24.29 -7.06 -30.90
C ASN A 789 -25.21 -7.10 -32.14
N VAL A 790 -24.83 -6.38 -33.20
CA VAL A 790 -25.42 -6.54 -34.54
C VAL A 790 -24.29 -6.69 -35.53
N MET A 791 -24.32 -7.79 -36.27
CA MET A 791 -23.44 -8.10 -37.39
C MET A 791 -23.35 -6.90 -38.35
N SER A 792 -22.25 -6.15 -38.27
CA SER A 792 -21.81 -5.18 -39.29
C SER A 792 -20.29 -5.11 -39.22
N ALA A 793 -19.66 -6.18 -39.68
CA ALA A 793 -18.23 -6.43 -39.54
C ALA A 793 -17.35 -5.73 -40.60
N ASP A 794 -17.91 -4.93 -41.52
CA ASP A 794 -17.12 -4.45 -42.67
C ASP A 794 -16.83 -2.93 -42.70
N THR A 795 -17.34 -2.13 -41.76
CA THR A 795 -17.20 -0.65 -41.83
C THR A 795 -16.62 0.04 -40.59
N SER A 796 -16.24 -0.70 -39.54
CA SER A 796 -15.61 -0.08 -38.36
C SER A 796 -14.09 -0.07 -38.47
N LEU A 797 -13.48 1.11 -38.31
CA LEU A 797 -12.03 1.27 -38.22
C LEU A 797 -11.52 0.57 -36.94
N SER A 798 -10.47 -0.24 -37.03
CA SER A 798 -9.96 -0.98 -35.88
C SER A 798 -8.42 -1.01 -35.84
N LEU A 799 -7.87 -0.98 -34.63
CA LEU A 799 -6.43 -1.08 -34.42
C LEU A 799 -5.89 -2.43 -34.92
N GLN A 800 -6.64 -3.51 -34.75
CA GLN A 800 -6.21 -4.85 -35.18
C GLN A 800 -6.07 -4.96 -36.70
N THR A 801 -7.02 -4.39 -37.45
CA THR A 801 -6.95 -4.33 -38.91
C THR A 801 -5.75 -3.49 -39.35
N TYR A 802 -5.48 -2.37 -38.68
CA TYR A 802 -4.30 -1.54 -38.96
C TYR A 802 -2.99 -2.30 -38.77
N LEU A 803 -2.79 -2.98 -37.63
CA LEU A 803 -1.57 -3.74 -37.35
C LEU A 803 -1.36 -4.91 -38.33
N THR A 804 -2.45 -5.53 -38.78
CA THR A 804 -2.40 -6.58 -39.82
C THR A 804 -1.93 -6.01 -41.15
N ARG A 805 -2.43 -4.83 -41.55
CA ARG A 805 -2.00 -4.13 -42.76
C ARG A 805 -0.53 -3.68 -42.69
N ILE A 806 -0.07 -3.16 -41.54
CA ILE A 806 1.35 -2.87 -41.30
C ILE A 806 2.22 -4.11 -41.48
N THR A 807 1.78 -5.25 -40.94
CA THR A 807 2.55 -6.49 -41.06
C THR A 807 2.71 -6.90 -42.52
N ARG A 808 1.70 -6.66 -43.38
CA ARG A 808 1.80 -6.89 -44.82
C ARG A 808 2.84 -5.97 -45.47
N VAL A 809 2.80 -4.68 -45.15
CA VAL A 809 3.79 -3.69 -45.62
C VAL A 809 5.21 -4.11 -45.22
N ARG A 810 5.41 -4.44 -43.94
CA ARG A 810 6.67 -4.92 -43.40
C ARG A 810 7.21 -6.13 -44.16
N LEU A 811 6.38 -7.15 -44.38
CA LEU A 811 6.78 -8.36 -45.13
C LEU A 811 7.19 -8.02 -46.57
N ARG A 812 6.54 -7.03 -47.19
CA ARG A 812 6.90 -6.58 -48.54
C ARG A 812 8.24 -5.84 -48.57
N LEU A 813 8.51 -4.96 -47.61
CA LEU A 813 9.80 -4.27 -47.48
C LEU A 813 10.93 -5.24 -47.15
N GLN A 814 10.66 -6.24 -46.31
CA GLN A 814 11.61 -7.29 -45.99
C GLN A 814 11.97 -8.13 -47.22
N GLN A 815 11.01 -8.43 -48.11
CA GLN A 815 11.29 -9.07 -49.40
C GLN A 815 12.26 -8.25 -50.25
N VAL A 816 12.09 -6.93 -50.30
CA VAL A 816 13.00 -6.01 -51.02
C VAL A 816 14.39 -6.00 -50.39
N ALA A 817 14.48 -5.88 -49.07
CA ALA A 817 15.77 -5.86 -48.36
C ALA A 817 16.55 -7.17 -48.50
N SER A 818 15.85 -8.31 -48.62
CA SER A 818 16.45 -9.64 -48.78
C SER A 818 16.73 -10.07 -50.23
N ALA A 819 16.38 -9.24 -51.22
CA ALA A 819 16.58 -9.55 -52.63
C ALA A 819 18.07 -9.51 -53.02
N SER A 820 18.45 -10.25 -54.06
CA SER A 820 19.81 -10.21 -54.61
C SER A 820 20.18 -8.84 -55.22
N ASP A 821 19.19 -8.08 -55.66
CA ASP A 821 19.32 -6.68 -56.10
C ASP A 821 18.23 -5.82 -55.44
N PRO A 822 18.51 -5.27 -54.23
CA PRO A 822 17.55 -4.45 -53.49
C PRO A 822 17.18 -3.14 -54.20
N GLN A 823 18.12 -2.53 -54.92
CA GLN A 823 17.90 -1.26 -55.63
C GLN A 823 16.96 -1.44 -56.81
N GLY A 824 17.18 -2.47 -57.63
CA GLY A 824 16.28 -2.82 -58.73
C GLY A 824 14.87 -3.16 -58.24
N MET A 825 14.75 -3.94 -57.17
CA MET A 825 13.42 -4.29 -56.63
C MET A 825 12.71 -3.07 -56.02
N MET A 826 13.43 -2.18 -55.32
CA MET A 826 12.89 -0.91 -54.81
C MET A 826 12.35 -0.02 -55.93
N GLN A 827 13.09 0.07 -57.04
CA GLN A 827 12.66 0.80 -58.23
C GLN A 827 11.39 0.21 -58.84
N THR A 828 11.26 -1.12 -58.94
CA THR A 828 10.02 -1.73 -59.45
C THR A 828 8.83 -1.45 -58.54
N LEU A 829 9.02 -1.46 -57.21
CA LEU A 829 7.98 -1.18 -56.24
C LEU A 829 7.54 0.29 -56.33
N ALA A 830 8.47 1.22 -56.37
CA ALA A 830 8.21 2.63 -56.60
C ALA A 830 7.56 2.90 -57.97
N GLN A 831 7.94 2.16 -59.01
CA GLN A 831 7.30 2.30 -60.33
C GLN A 831 5.84 1.86 -60.29
N THR A 832 5.50 0.76 -59.58
CA THR A 832 4.09 0.39 -59.41
C THR A 832 3.30 1.46 -58.65
N VAL A 833 3.93 2.17 -57.72
CA VAL A 833 3.36 3.32 -57.02
C VAL A 833 3.14 4.51 -57.96
N PHE A 834 4.16 4.96 -58.69
CA PHE A 834 4.06 6.10 -59.60
C PHE A 834 3.02 5.89 -60.70
N GLN A 835 2.81 4.63 -61.11
CA GLN A 835 1.79 4.24 -62.09
C GLN A 835 0.39 4.03 -61.49
N GLY A 836 0.23 4.12 -60.17
CA GLY A 836 -1.05 3.89 -59.48
C GLY A 836 -1.51 2.42 -59.47
N LYS A 837 -0.57 1.47 -59.56
CA LYS A 837 -0.82 0.02 -59.60
C LYS A 837 -0.57 -0.70 -58.27
N SER A 838 0.17 -0.11 -57.34
CA SER A 838 0.40 -0.68 -56.01
C SER A 838 -0.81 -0.46 -55.12
N VAL A 839 -1.32 -1.52 -54.49
CA VAL A 839 -2.51 -1.46 -53.62
C VAL A 839 -2.13 -1.52 -52.14
N ASP A 840 -1.16 -2.36 -51.75
CA ASP A 840 -0.93 -2.63 -50.32
C ASP A 840 -0.35 -1.45 -49.53
N LEU A 841 0.56 -0.67 -50.11
CA LEU A 841 1.29 0.38 -49.40
C LEU A 841 0.44 1.68 -49.31
N THR A 842 -0.19 2.05 -50.42
CA THR A 842 -1.13 3.18 -50.55
C THR A 842 -2.43 2.95 -49.76
N ASP A 843 -3.06 1.77 -49.86
CA ASP A 843 -4.28 1.47 -49.09
C ASP A 843 -4.03 1.47 -47.59
N THR A 844 -2.83 1.04 -47.15
CA THR A 844 -2.49 1.02 -45.73
C THR A 844 -2.26 2.43 -45.19
N GLN A 845 -1.62 3.31 -45.96
CA GLN A 845 -1.48 4.73 -45.62
C GLN A 845 -2.85 5.42 -45.56
N GLN A 846 -3.70 5.18 -46.56
CA GLN A 846 -5.08 5.69 -46.56
C GLN A 846 -5.86 5.20 -45.34
N TYR A 847 -5.77 3.91 -45.00
CA TYR A 847 -6.40 3.37 -43.79
C TYR A 847 -5.87 4.04 -42.52
N GLY A 848 -4.56 4.27 -42.42
CA GLY A 848 -3.94 5.02 -41.32
C GLY A 848 -4.43 6.46 -41.22
N SER A 849 -4.60 7.13 -42.36
CA SER A 849 -5.15 8.51 -42.42
C SER A 849 -6.62 8.56 -41.99
N LEU A 850 -7.42 7.56 -42.34
CA LEU A 850 -8.81 7.43 -41.90
C LEU A 850 -8.91 7.21 -40.39
N ILE A 851 -8.03 6.38 -39.82
CA ILE A 851 -7.94 6.22 -38.36
C ILE A 851 -7.57 7.57 -37.73
N SER A 852 -6.51 8.23 -38.20
CA SER A 852 -6.10 9.53 -37.66
C SER A 852 -7.21 10.58 -37.72
N ALA A 853 -7.97 10.63 -38.82
CA ALA A 853 -9.08 11.54 -38.98
C ALA A 853 -10.27 11.18 -38.07
N SER A 854 -10.52 9.89 -37.85
CA SER A 854 -11.61 9.41 -36.99
C SER A 854 -11.42 9.73 -35.52
N LEU A 855 -10.19 10.01 -35.08
CA LEU A 855 -9.90 10.41 -33.69
C LEU A 855 -10.33 11.85 -33.39
N GLY A 856 -10.59 12.68 -34.41
CA GLY A 856 -10.93 14.09 -34.26
C GLY A 856 -9.70 15.01 -34.27
N GLU A 857 -9.95 16.32 -34.36
CA GLU A 857 -8.90 17.34 -34.50
C GLU A 857 -8.00 17.43 -33.27
N GLU A 858 -8.56 17.21 -32.08
CA GLU A 858 -7.84 17.24 -30.79
C GLU A 858 -6.71 16.20 -30.71
N TRP A 859 -6.87 15.05 -31.37
CA TRP A 859 -5.88 13.96 -31.42
C TRP A 859 -5.07 13.95 -32.72
N SER A 860 -5.09 15.00 -33.53
CA SER A 860 -4.44 15.02 -34.85
C SER A 860 -2.92 14.77 -34.78
N GLY A 861 -2.22 15.32 -33.77
CA GLY A 861 -0.80 15.09 -33.54
C GLY A 861 -0.49 13.64 -33.21
N PHE A 862 -1.24 13.07 -32.25
CA PHE A 862 -1.13 11.67 -31.87
C PHE A 862 -1.50 10.73 -33.04
N GLY A 863 -2.63 10.97 -33.68
CA GLY A 863 -3.15 10.15 -34.77
C GLY A 863 -2.21 10.11 -35.97
N SER A 864 -1.64 11.26 -36.34
CA SER A 864 -0.66 11.33 -37.42
C SER A 864 0.64 10.59 -37.05
N THR A 865 1.15 10.78 -35.84
CA THR A 865 2.38 10.13 -35.36
C THR A 865 2.23 8.61 -35.28
N MET A 866 1.08 8.12 -34.80
CA MET A 866 0.88 6.68 -34.58
C MET A 866 0.43 5.93 -35.83
N PHE A 867 -0.41 6.55 -36.66
CA PHE A 867 -1.10 5.84 -37.73
C PHE A 867 -0.65 6.23 -39.15
N VAL A 868 -0.01 7.39 -39.32
CA VAL A 868 0.35 7.93 -40.66
C VAL A 868 1.87 8.00 -40.87
N GLN A 869 2.61 8.56 -39.91
CA GLN A 869 4.07 8.75 -40.03
C GLN A 869 4.87 7.45 -40.26
N PRO A 870 4.59 6.31 -39.59
CA PRO A 870 5.36 5.08 -39.82
C PRO A 870 5.27 4.59 -41.27
N LEU A 871 4.10 4.78 -41.88
CA LEU A 871 3.86 4.45 -43.28
C LEU A 871 4.47 5.49 -44.21
N THR A 872 4.46 6.77 -43.81
CA THR A 872 5.10 7.86 -44.57
C THR A 872 6.62 7.72 -44.60
N GLN A 873 7.27 7.36 -43.48
CA GLN A 873 8.71 7.09 -43.45
C GLN A 873 9.07 5.87 -44.30
N ALA A 874 8.26 4.81 -44.23
CA ALA A 874 8.42 3.64 -45.10
C ALA A 874 8.32 4.00 -46.58
N TRP A 875 7.39 4.90 -46.91
CA TRP A 875 7.15 5.40 -48.25
C TRP A 875 8.30 6.27 -48.77
N GLU A 876 8.76 7.25 -48.00
CA GLU A 876 9.87 8.14 -48.36
C GLU A 876 11.16 7.35 -48.64
N THR A 877 11.44 6.35 -47.80
CA THR A 877 12.63 5.49 -47.93
C THR A 877 12.64 4.69 -49.24
N VAL A 878 11.46 4.31 -49.76
CA VAL A 878 11.33 3.56 -51.02
C VAL A 878 11.30 4.48 -52.24
N LEU A 879 10.67 5.64 -52.13
CA LEU A 879 10.40 6.51 -53.28
C LEU A 879 11.52 7.50 -53.62
N GLN A 880 12.24 8.03 -52.63
CA GLN A 880 13.29 9.03 -52.90
C GLN A 880 14.40 8.53 -53.84
N PRO A 881 14.99 7.33 -53.64
CA PRO A 881 16.00 6.80 -54.58
C PRO A 881 15.41 6.55 -55.98
N SER A 882 14.15 6.14 -56.03
CA SER A 882 13.45 5.81 -57.28
C SER A 882 13.06 7.04 -58.10
N ALA A 883 12.88 8.20 -57.45
CA ALA A 883 12.60 9.48 -58.08
C ALA A 883 13.73 9.94 -59.01
N ALA A 884 14.99 9.68 -58.64
CA ALA A 884 16.15 9.96 -59.49
C ALA A 884 16.10 9.14 -60.80
N SER A 885 15.73 7.87 -60.72
CA SER A 885 15.59 7.03 -61.92
C SER A 885 14.47 7.51 -62.85
N LEU A 886 13.40 8.09 -62.30
CA LEU A 886 12.31 8.64 -63.09
C LEU A 886 12.72 9.96 -63.77
N ASN A 887 13.50 10.80 -63.09
CA ASN A 887 14.12 11.98 -63.70
C ASN A 887 15.00 11.60 -64.90
N ASP A 888 15.84 10.57 -64.75
CA ASP A 888 16.68 10.06 -65.85
C ASP A 888 15.83 9.57 -67.03
N LYS A 889 14.74 8.84 -66.75
CA LYS A 889 13.81 8.35 -67.78
C LYS A 889 13.11 9.49 -68.50
N TRP A 890 12.65 10.51 -67.78
CA TRP A 890 12.05 11.72 -68.35
C TRP A 890 13.02 12.49 -69.24
N SER A 891 14.25 12.70 -68.74
CA SER A 891 15.30 13.39 -69.48
C SER A 891 15.60 12.71 -70.82
N ARG A 892 15.82 11.38 -70.81
CA ARG A 892 16.12 10.62 -72.03
C ARG A 892 14.94 10.48 -72.99
N SER A 893 13.73 10.27 -72.48
CA SER A 893 12.55 9.96 -73.32
C SER A 893 11.88 11.19 -73.91
N VAL A 894 11.87 12.31 -73.18
CA VAL A 894 11.14 13.52 -73.58
C VAL A 894 12.07 14.72 -73.76
N VAL A 895 12.90 15.06 -72.77
CA VAL A 895 13.66 16.33 -72.77
C VAL A 895 14.74 16.36 -73.85
N ALA A 896 15.54 15.31 -73.99
CA ALA A 896 16.58 15.23 -75.02
C ALA A 896 15.98 15.36 -76.44
N ASN A 897 14.82 14.74 -76.67
CA ASN A 897 14.09 14.83 -77.94
C ASN A 897 13.51 16.24 -78.18
N TRP A 898 13.02 16.89 -77.12
CA TRP A 898 12.52 18.27 -77.18
C TRP A 898 13.64 19.25 -77.53
N GLN A 899 14.76 19.19 -76.81
CA GLN A 899 15.96 20.02 -77.05
C GLN A 899 16.44 19.88 -78.50
N THR A 900 16.57 18.63 -78.97
CA THR A 900 16.97 18.34 -80.37
C THR A 900 16.04 18.99 -81.41
N ALA A 901 14.74 19.04 -81.13
CA ALA A 901 13.76 19.60 -82.05
C ALA A 901 13.70 21.14 -82.05
N PHE A 902 13.95 21.78 -80.90
CA PHE A 902 13.56 23.18 -80.67
C PHE A 902 14.71 24.13 -80.29
N ASP A 903 15.87 23.61 -79.88
CA ASP A 903 16.99 24.44 -79.46
C ASP A 903 17.48 25.36 -80.59
N GLY A 904 17.70 26.63 -80.24
CA GLY A 904 18.15 27.67 -81.18
C GLY A 904 17.10 28.09 -82.22
N ARG A 905 15.83 27.70 -82.10
CA ARG A 905 14.75 28.04 -83.04
C ARG A 905 13.73 29.02 -82.44
N PHE A 906 13.11 29.85 -83.27
CA PHE A 906 11.98 30.70 -82.89
C PHE A 906 10.70 29.86 -82.73
N PRO A 907 9.87 30.06 -81.70
CA PRO A 907 9.84 31.20 -80.77
C PRO A 907 10.76 31.09 -79.55
N PHE A 908 11.32 29.92 -79.24
CA PHE A 908 12.09 29.68 -78.01
C PHE A 908 13.27 30.65 -77.85
N VAL A 909 14.06 30.83 -78.92
CA VAL A 909 15.16 31.79 -79.00
C VAL A 909 14.91 32.77 -80.14
N ALA A 910 15.41 34.01 -80.02
CA ALA A 910 15.34 34.99 -81.11
C ALA A 910 16.29 34.60 -82.26
N SER A 911 15.90 33.65 -83.10
CA SER A 911 16.68 33.21 -84.27
C SER A 911 15.90 33.36 -85.57
N LYS A 912 16.59 33.25 -86.71
CA LYS A 912 15.97 33.24 -88.04
C LYS A 912 15.35 31.89 -88.42
N SER A 913 15.75 30.81 -87.73
CA SER A 913 15.17 29.48 -87.97
C SER A 913 13.90 29.33 -87.18
N ASP A 914 12.85 28.87 -87.84
CA ASP A 914 11.57 28.58 -87.21
C ASP A 914 11.52 27.16 -86.63
N ALA A 915 10.81 27.00 -85.50
CA ALA A 915 10.45 25.71 -84.96
C ALA A 915 9.38 25.04 -85.84
N SER A 916 9.45 23.73 -85.99
CA SER A 916 8.41 22.99 -86.74
C SER A 916 7.13 22.92 -85.92
N LEU A 917 6.05 23.55 -86.42
CA LEU A 917 4.75 23.51 -85.76
C LEU A 917 4.20 22.07 -85.67
N PRO A 918 4.26 21.22 -86.73
CA PRO A 918 3.89 19.80 -86.62
C PRO A 918 4.70 19.03 -85.57
N MET A 919 6.00 19.32 -85.43
CA MET A 919 6.81 18.69 -84.38
C MET A 919 6.35 19.15 -82.98
N LEU A 920 6.05 20.44 -82.80
CA LEU A 920 5.47 20.94 -81.53
C LEU A 920 4.17 20.22 -81.19
N ALA A 921 3.32 20.00 -82.19
CA ALA A 921 2.09 19.22 -82.06
C ALA A 921 2.33 17.76 -81.60
N GLU A 922 3.38 17.08 -82.04
CA GLU A 922 3.70 15.73 -81.56
C GLU A 922 4.01 15.65 -80.06
N PHE A 923 4.50 16.74 -79.46
CA PHE A 923 4.82 16.77 -78.03
C PHE A 923 3.61 17.12 -77.16
N VAL A 924 2.84 18.13 -77.56
CA VAL A 924 1.85 18.77 -76.68
C VAL A 924 0.41 18.29 -76.88
N ARG A 925 0.11 17.57 -77.97
CA ARG A 925 -1.26 17.15 -78.30
C ARG A 925 -1.97 16.48 -77.12
N LYS A 926 -3.20 16.93 -76.85
CA LYS A 926 -3.98 16.67 -75.63
C LYS A 926 -4.07 15.21 -75.15
N ASP A 927 -4.16 14.23 -76.06
CA ASP A 927 -4.37 12.81 -75.67
C ASP A 927 -3.28 11.85 -76.20
N SER A 928 -2.39 12.36 -77.05
CA SER A 928 -1.42 11.52 -77.77
C SER A 928 -0.05 12.18 -77.92
N GLY A 929 0.14 13.35 -77.33
CA GLY A 929 1.43 14.00 -77.25
C GLY A 929 2.44 13.15 -76.47
N ARG A 930 3.72 13.26 -76.81
CA ARG A 930 4.80 12.55 -76.09
C ARG A 930 4.82 12.88 -74.60
N ILE A 931 4.58 14.15 -74.24
CA ILE A 931 4.52 14.60 -72.84
C ILE A 931 3.30 13.97 -72.16
N GLU A 932 2.12 14.10 -72.77
CA GLU A 932 0.87 13.55 -72.23
C GLU A 932 0.97 12.03 -71.96
N ARG A 933 1.49 11.26 -72.92
CA ARG A 933 1.69 9.80 -72.78
C ARG A 933 2.65 9.46 -71.65
N PHE A 934 3.74 10.21 -71.50
CA PHE A 934 4.68 9.98 -70.41
C PHE A 934 4.01 10.21 -69.05
N LEU A 935 3.32 11.35 -68.88
CA LEU A 935 2.65 11.69 -67.61
C LEU A 935 1.56 10.67 -67.26
N THR A 936 0.72 10.29 -68.22
CA THR A 936 -0.34 9.29 -68.02
C THR A 936 0.18 7.87 -67.78
N THR A 937 1.33 7.49 -68.35
CA THR A 937 1.85 6.12 -68.23
C THR A 937 2.73 5.92 -67.01
N GLU A 938 3.57 6.92 -66.68
CA GLU A 938 4.59 6.78 -65.65
C GLU A 938 4.28 7.52 -64.35
N LEU A 939 3.34 8.48 -64.37
CA LEU A 939 3.04 9.35 -63.22
C LEU A 939 1.56 9.36 -62.82
N SER A 940 0.71 8.51 -63.38
CA SER A 940 -0.74 8.50 -63.11
C SER A 940 -1.12 8.31 -61.65
N GLY A 941 -0.27 7.68 -60.84
CA GLY A 941 -0.51 7.48 -59.41
C GLY A 941 -0.16 8.68 -58.53
N VAL A 942 0.63 9.63 -59.04
CA VAL A 942 1.12 10.79 -58.26
C VAL A 942 0.81 12.15 -58.91
N LEU A 943 0.35 12.14 -60.16
CA LEU A 943 0.00 13.30 -60.95
C LEU A 943 -1.23 12.99 -61.80
N HIS A 944 -2.28 13.77 -61.64
CA HIS A 944 -3.53 13.63 -62.40
C HIS A 944 -3.88 14.93 -63.12
N LYS A 945 -4.78 14.82 -64.09
CA LYS A 945 -5.22 15.94 -64.93
C LYS A 945 -6.57 16.46 -64.43
N GLU A 946 -6.59 17.68 -63.93
CA GLU A 946 -7.79 18.43 -63.54
C GLU A 946 -8.12 19.45 -64.64
N GLY A 947 -9.12 19.12 -65.48
CA GLY A 947 -9.45 19.94 -66.64
C GLY A 947 -8.30 20.00 -67.65
N SER A 948 -7.60 21.13 -67.72
CA SER A 948 -6.41 21.33 -68.56
C SER A 948 -5.11 21.43 -67.78
N GLN A 949 -5.14 21.27 -66.46
CA GLN A 949 -3.97 21.38 -65.61
C GLN A 949 -3.55 20.04 -65.02
N TRP A 950 -2.24 19.82 -64.98
CA TRP A 950 -1.59 18.73 -64.28
C TRP A 950 -1.33 19.13 -62.83
N VAL A 951 -1.92 18.37 -61.91
CA VAL A 951 -1.92 18.64 -60.47
C VAL A 951 -1.37 17.42 -59.74
N PRO A 952 -0.45 17.59 -58.77
CA PRO A 952 0.00 16.49 -57.91
C PRO A 952 -1.14 15.89 -57.08
N ASP A 953 -1.17 14.57 -56.96
CA ASP A 953 -2.04 13.87 -56.02
C ASP A 953 -1.47 14.01 -54.61
N LYS A 954 -2.12 14.81 -53.76
CA LYS A 954 -1.65 15.12 -52.41
C LYS A 954 -1.50 13.89 -51.50
N VAL A 955 -2.26 12.83 -51.74
CA VAL A 955 -2.24 11.61 -50.91
C VAL A 955 -1.05 10.74 -51.31
N ASN A 956 -0.90 10.51 -52.61
CA ASN A 956 0.08 9.58 -53.14
C ASN A 956 1.44 10.24 -53.41
N SER A 957 1.51 11.57 -53.50
CA SER A 957 2.76 12.32 -53.68
C SER A 957 3.40 12.77 -52.36
N GLN A 958 2.92 12.31 -51.21
CA GLN A 958 3.48 12.66 -49.90
C GLN A 958 4.93 12.14 -49.81
N GLY A 959 5.87 12.98 -49.36
CA GLY A 959 7.31 12.65 -49.36
C GLY A 959 8.04 12.84 -50.70
N LEU A 960 7.33 13.23 -51.77
CA LEU A 960 7.89 13.58 -53.08
C LEU A 960 7.74 15.07 -53.36
N ASN A 961 8.85 15.72 -53.66
CA ASN A 961 8.86 17.14 -54.00
C ASN A 961 8.93 17.32 -55.52
N PHE A 962 7.79 17.66 -56.13
CA PHE A 962 7.76 18.04 -57.55
C PHE A 962 8.51 19.34 -57.78
N ASN A 963 9.34 19.38 -58.82
CA ASN A 963 10.01 20.60 -59.26
C ASN A 963 8.95 21.62 -59.73
N PRO A 964 8.83 22.79 -59.08
CA PRO A 964 7.82 23.78 -59.47
C PRO A 964 8.02 24.33 -60.88
N ALA A 965 9.25 24.30 -61.41
CA ALA A 965 9.51 24.66 -62.81
C ALA A 965 8.90 23.63 -63.77
N PHE A 966 8.99 22.34 -63.45
CA PHE A 966 8.40 21.26 -64.24
C PHE A 966 6.88 21.40 -64.31
N LEU A 967 6.21 21.56 -63.16
CA LEU A 967 4.76 21.73 -63.12
C LEU A 967 4.30 22.96 -63.90
N ARG A 968 5.01 24.10 -63.80
CA ARG A 968 4.71 25.30 -64.60
C ARG A 968 4.88 25.03 -66.09
N ALA A 969 5.96 24.36 -66.48
CA ALA A 969 6.26 24.08 -67.88
C ALA A 969 5.22 23.17 -68.53
N ILE A 970 4.86 22.04 -67.92
CA ILE A 970 3.85 21.13 -68.47
C ILE A 970 2.46 21.76 -68.51
N ASN A 971 2.11 22.59 -67.52
CA ASN A 971 0.83 23.29 -67.49
C ASN A 971 0.75 24.39 -68.57
N GLN A 972 1.84 25.10 -68.80
CA GLN A 972 1.94 26.06 -69.90
C GLN A 972 1.78 25.37 -71.26
N LEU A 973 2.42 24.21 -71.46
CA LEU A 973 2.29 23.43 -72.69
C LEU A 973 0.89 22.81 -72.85
N SER A 974 0.25 22.40 -71.77
CA SER A 974 -1.14 21.90 -71.78
C SER A 974 -2.13 22.99 -72.19
N GLN A 975 -1.98 24.20 -71.63
CA GLN A 975 -2.77 25.37 -72.04
C GLN A 975 -2.54 25.73 -73.51
N LEU A 976 -1.29 25.65 -73.97
CA LEU A 976 -0.96 25.87 -75.37
C LEU A 976 -1.62 24.83 -76.28
N SER A 977 -1.65 23.55 -75.86
CA SER A 977 -2.34 22.50 -76.60
C SER A 977 -3.83 22.81 -76.76
N ASP A 978 -4.52 23.22 -75.69
CA ASP A 978 -5.94 23.58 -75.80
C ASP A 978 -6.19 24.73 -76.80
N ILE A 979 -5.25 25.68 -76.90
CA ILE A 979 -5.32 26.81 -77.85
C ILE A 979 -4.98 26.38 -79.28
N LEU A 980 -3.99 25.49 -79.47
CA LEU A 980 -3.54 25.04 -80.80
C LEU A 980 -4.48 24.03 -81.47
N PHE A 981 -5.35 23.38 -80.69
CA PHE A 981 -6.23 22.30 -81.15
C PHE A 981 -7.70 22.53 -80.80
N THR A 982 -8.17 23.79 -80.73
CA THR A 982 -9.55 24.14 -80.34
C THR A 982 -10.60 23.37 -81.14
N ASP A 983 -10.36 23.19 -82.45
CA ASP A 983 -11.30 22.58 -83.39
C ASP A 983 -10.84 21.15 -83.79
N GLY A 984 -9.95 20.53 -83.02
CA GLY A 984 -9.35 19.21 -83.29
C GLY A 984 -8.29 19.19 -84.40
N THR A 985 -8.19 20.27 -85.19
CA THR A 985 -7.13 20.51 -86.18
C THR A 985 -6.08 21.45 -85.63
N GLN A 986 -4.86 21.37 -86.16
CA GLN A 986 -3.75 22.23 -85.77
C GLN A 986 -3.95 23.65 -86.32
N GLY A 987 -4.11 24.64 -85.44
CA GLY A 987 -4.23 26.06 -85.81
C GLY A 987 -5.03 26.88 -84.81
N ILE A 988 -4.96 28.20 -84.93
CA ILE A 988 -5.62 29.18 -84.07
C ILE A 988 -6.45 30.12 -84.94
N SER A 989 -7.73 30.27 -84.61
CA SER A 989 -8.62 31.25 -85.21
C SER A 989 -8.79 32.47 -84.29
N PHE A 990 -8.74 33.68 -84.84
CA PHE A 990 -8.85 34.94 -84.10
C PHE A 990 -9.44 36.03 -84.99
N GLU A 991 -9.85 37.16 -84.41
CA GLU A 991 -10.34 38.31 -85.16
C GLU A 991 -9.44 39.54 -84.91
N LEU A 992 -9.30 40.38 -85.93
CA LEU A 992 -8.63 41.68 -85.83
C LEU A 992 -9.59 42.79 -86.25
N GLN A 993 -9.58 43.89 -85.51
CA GLN A 993 -10.23 45.13 -85.86
C GLN A 993 -9.19 46.26 -85.86
N ALA A 994 -8.96 46.89 -87.01
CA ALA A 994 -8.06 48.03 -87.11
C ALA A 994 -8.63 49.26 -86.36
N ARG A 995 -7.75 50.10 -85.82
CA ARG A 995 -8.13 51.35 -85.16
C ARG A 995 -7.55 52.56 -85.90
N PRO A 996 -8.29 53.68 -85.94
CA PRO A 996 -7.80 54.90 -86.59
C PRO A 996 -6.58 55.45 -85.84
N ALA A 997 -5.59 55.92 -86.60
CA ALA A 997 -4.38 56.53 -86.09
C ALA A 997 -4.21 57.94 -86.69
N GLN A 998 -3.76 58.90 -85.88
CA GLN A 998 -3.61 60.28 -86.34
C GLN A 998 -2.65 60.37 -87.54
N GLN A 999 -3.08 61.10 -88.58
CA GLN A 999 -2.31 61.36 -89.81
C GLN A 999 -1.94 60.11 -90.65
N VAL A 1000 -2.56 58.96 -90.36
CA VAL A 1000 -2.45 57.73 -91.16
C VAL A 1000 -3.70 57.59 -92.03
N VAL A 1001 -3.50 57.52 -93.35
CA VAL A 1001 -4.59 57.42 -94.33
C VAL A 1001 -5.02 55.96 -94.51
N GLU A 1002 -4.07 55.04 -94.52
CA GLU A 1002 -4.31 53.64 -94.81
C GLU A 1002 -3.32 52.74 -94.06
N THR A 1003 -3.80 51.59 -93.59
CA THR A 1003 -2.97 50.46 -93.14
C THR A 1003 -3.39 49.20 -93.88
N GLN A 1004 -2.41 48.42 -94.33
CA GLN A 1004 -2.63 47.15 -94.99
C GLN A 1004 -1.79 46.08 -94.29
N LEU A 1005 -2.47 45.22 -93.53
CA LEU A 1005 -1.89 44.07 -92.85
C LEU A 1005 -2.22 42.80 -93.65
N THR A 1006 -1.21 42.03 -94.01
CA THR A 1006 -1.38 40.70 -94.63
C THR A 1006 -0.80 39.65 -93.70
N VAL A 1007 -1.58 38.63 -93.33
CA VAL A 1007 -1.17 37.49 -92.49
C VAL A 1007 -1.45 36.21 -93.28
N ASP A 1008 -0.40 35.47 -93.65
CA ASP A 1008 -0.49 34.22 -94.42
C ASP A 1008 -1.39 34.32 -95.67
N GLY A 1009 -1.33 35.46 -96.37
CA GLY A 1009 -2.15 35.76 -97.55
C GLY A 1009 -3.51 36.40 -97.25
N GLN A 1010 -3.99 36.37 -96.01
CA GLN A 1010 -5.23 37.03 -95.56
C GLN A 1010 -4.99 38.53 -95.36
N LYS A 1011 -5.71 39.39 -96.08
CA LYS A 1011 -5.50 40.86 -96.07
C LYS A 1011 -6.56 41.58 -95.24
N LEU A 1012 -6.13 42.48 -94.35
CA LEU A 1012 -6.94 43.50 -93.67
C LEU A 1012 -6.46 44.87 -94.14
N GLN A 1013 -7.28 45.52 -94.97
CA GLN A 1013 -7.06 46.87 -95.48
C GLN A 1013 -8.00 47.83 -94.75
N TYR A 1014 -7.44 48.86 -94.14
CA TYR A 1014 -8.19 49.85 -93.38
C TYR A 1014 -7.78 51.26 -93.79
N PHE A 1015 -8.72 52.03 -94.34
CA PHE A 1015 -8.52 53.39 -94.83
C PHE A 1015 -9.39 54.41 -94.08
N ASN A 1016 -9.53 54.22 -92.76
CA ASN A 1016 -10.39 55.01 -91.86
C ASN A 1016 -11.90 54.92 -92.14
N GLN A 1017 -12.37 53.84 -92.78
CA GLN A 1017 -13.80 53.53 -92.83
C GLN A 1017 -14.34 53.08 -91.45
N MET A 1018 -15.64 52.79 -91.35
CA MET A 1018 -16.20 52.15 -90.16
C MET A 1018 -15.46 50.83 -89.88
N ALA A 1019 -14.94 50.67 -88.66
CA ALA A 1019 -14.07 49.56 -88.31
C ALA A 1019 -14.89 48.30 -88.03
N ASP A 1020 -14.66 47.25 -88.81
CA ASP A 1020 -15.30 45.94 -88.65
C ASP A 1020 -14.31 44.87 -88.17
N TRP A 1021 -14.85 43.81 -87.58
CA TRP A 1021 -14.07 42.64 -87.19
C TRP A 1021 -13.83 41.74 -88.40
N GLN A 1022 -12.56 41.36 -88.62
CA GLN A 1022 -12.20 40.39 -89.65
C GLN A 1022 -11.58 39.16 -89.01
N SER A 1023 -12.09 37.98 -89.35
CA SER A 1023 -11.57 36.70 -88.87
C SER A 1023 -10.32 36.27 -89.64
N PHE A 1024 -9.35 35.72 -88.94
CA PHE A 1024 -8.06 35.23 -89.40
C PHE A 1024 -7.84 33.81 -88.87
N ARG A 1025 -7.01 33.04 -89.59
CA ARG A 1025 -6.57 31.71 -89.17
C ARG A 1025 -5.05 31.62 -89.31
N TRP A 1026 -4.39 31.16 -88.26
CA TRP A 1026 -2.95 30.93 -88.24
C TRP A 1026 -2.62 29.48 -87.83
N PRO A 1027 -1.74 28.77 -88.54
CA PRO A 1027 -1.23 29.09 -89.88
C PRO A 1027 -2.35 29.18 -90.92
N GLY A 1028 -2.21 30.09 -91.87
CA GLY A 1028 -3.12 30.20 -93.02
C GLY A 1028 -2.83 29.18 -94.12
N ASP A 1029 -3.80 28.98 -95.02
CA ASP A 1029 -3.65 28.10 -96.19
C ASP A 1029 -2.98 28.86 -97.34
N THR A 1030 -1.64 28.85 -97.37
CA THR A 1030 -0.82 29.55 -98.37
C THR A 1030 0.51 28.85 -98.62
N TYR A 1031 1.01 28.94 -99.86
CA TYR A 1031 2.35 28.46 -100.24
C TYR A 1031 3.48 29.42 -99.81
N ARG A 1032 3.15 30.66 -99.43
CA ARG A 1032 4.12 31.67 -98.97
C ARG A 1032 3.64 32.27 -97.64
N PRO A 1033 3.84 31.56 -96.52
CA PRO A 1033 3.44 32.05 -95.21
C PRO A 1033 4.32 33.22 -94.76
N GLY A 1034 3.74 34.14 -94.01
CA GLY A 1034 4.41 35.35 -93.56
C GLY A 1034 3.44 36.48 -93.20
N THR A 1035 3.97 37.53 -92.59
CA THR A 1035 3.19 38.71 -92.21
C THR A 1035 3.86 39.98 -92.71
N MET A 1036 3.08 40.81 -93.41
CA MET A 1036 3.56 42.08 -93.97
C MET A 1036 2.61 43.20 -93.56
N LEU A 1037 3.16 44.29 -93.04
CA LEU A 1037 2.41 45.49 -92.68
C LEU A 1037 2.95 46.69 -93.45
N THR A 1038 2.08 47.33 -94.23
CA THR A 1038 2.34 48.64 -94.86
C THR A 1038 1.36 49.68 -94.33
N TRP A 1039 1.78 50.93 -94.34
CA TRP A 1039 0.97 52.05 -93.88
C TRP A 1039 1.28 53.31 -94.70
N THR A 1040 0.28 54.14 -94.93
CA THR A 1040 0.34 55.36 -95.76
C THR A 1040 -0.11 56.56 -94.93
N THR A 1041 0.54 57.71 -95.10
CA THR A 1041 0.21 58.94 -94.37
C THR A 1041 -0.38 60.00 -95.27
N VAL A 1042 -0.88 61.08 -94.66
CA VAL A 1042 -1.34 62.27 -95.39
C VAL A 1042 -0.24 62.94 -96.21
N ASN A 1043 1.04 62.78 -95.84
CA ASN A 1043 2.17 63.50 -96.44
C ASN A 1043 3.16 62.59 -97.20
N ALA A 1044 2.96 61.27 -97.20
CA ALA A 1044 3.86 60.31 -97.84
C ALA A 1044 3.11 59.02 -98.23
N GLY A 1045 3.50 58.45 -99.38
CA GLY A 1045 2.96 57.17 -99.89
C GLY A 1045 3.27 55.96 -98.99
N ALA A 1046 2.87 54.77 -99.45
CA ALA A 1046 2.97 53.53 -98.67
C ALA A 1046 4.41 53.22 -98.21
N ARG A 1047 4.57 52.96 -96.91
CA ARG A 1047 5.83 52.57 -96.26
C ARG A 1047 5.69 51.19 -95.64
N LEU A 1048 6.77 50.41 -95.69
CA LEU A 1048 6.86 49.12 -95.03
C LEU A 1048 7.14 49.31 -93.54
N PHE A 1049 6.29 48.76 -92.68
CA PHE A 1049 6.59 48.61 -91.25
C PHE A 1049 7.51 47.41 -91.01
N GLY A 1050 7.19 46.28 -91.63
CA GLY A 1050 8.02 45.08 -91.60
C GLY A 1050 7.45 43.96 -92.47
N ASP A 1051 8.34 43.08 -92.93
CA ASP A 1051 8.04 41.86 -93.67
C ASP A 1051 8.67 40.67 -92.92
N TYR A 1052 7.82 39.81 -92.39
CA TYR A 1052 8.18 38.68 -91.53
C TYR A 1052 7.82 37.38 -92.26
N SER A 1053 8.80 36.79 -92.96
CA SER A 1053 8.61 35.55 -93.71
C SER A 1053 8.49 34.31 -92.82
N GLY A 1054 7.81 33.27 -93.30
CA GLY A 1054 7.71 31.97 -92.65
C GLY A 1054 6.42 31.81 -91.83
N THR A 1055 6.12 30.57 -91.43
CA THR A 1055 4.90 30.24 -90.67
C THR A 1055 4.81 31.01 -89.35
N TRP A 1056 5.95 31.33 -88.72
CA TRP A 1056 5.96 32.11 -87.48
C TRP A 1056 5.98 33.63 -87.71
N GLY A 1057 5.89 34.10 -88.96
CA GLY A 1057 5.92 35.51 -89.32
C GLY A 1057 4.89 36.35 -88.56
N PHE A 1058 3.69 35.81 -88.37
CA PHE A 1058 2.65 36.45 -87.58
C PHE A 1058 3.03 36.64 -86.11
N ILE A 1059 3.60 35.60 -85.49
CA ILE A 1059 4.04 35.66 -84.10
C ILE A 1059 5.22 36.61 -83.94
N ARG A 1060 6.15 36.65 -84.91
CA ARG A 1060 7.24 37.65 -84.95
C ARG A 1060 6.71 39.07 -85.03
N TRP A 1061 5.67 39.30 -85.84
CA TRP A 1061 5.01 40.59 -85.91
C TRP A 1061 4.37 40.94 -84.56
N LEU A 1062 3.59 40.05 -83.94
CA LEU A 1062 3.00 40.26 -82.61
C LEU A 1062 4.05 40.53 -81.52
N ASP A 1063 5.26 39.99 -81.66
CA ASP A 1063 6.36 40.22 -80.72
C ASP A 1063 6.85 41.68 -80.74
N GLN A 1064 6.78 42.36 -81.90
CA GLN A 1064 7.19 43.77 -82.04
C GLN A 1064 6.20 44.78 -81.42
N GLY A 1065 4.96 44.36 -81.18
CA GLY A 1065 3.88 45.23 -80.70
C GLY A 1065 3.80 45.31 -79.18
N LYS A 1066 3.48 46.49 -78.65
CA LYS A 1066 3.03 46.64 -77.26
C LYS A 1066 1.62 46.07 -77.11
N ARG A 1067 1.43 45.21 -76.11
CA ARG A 1067 0.19 44.47 -75.84
C ARG A 1067 -0.46 45.03 -74.58
N GLN A 1068 -1.69 45.48 -74.66
CA GLN A 1068 -2.49 45.90 -73.50
C GLN A 1068 -3.80 45.11 -73.48
N GLN A 1069 -4.09 44.45 -72.36
CA GLN A 1069 -5.35 43.71 -72.21
C GLN A 1069 -6.51 44.70 -72.07
N LEU A 1070 -7.56 44.54 -72.89
CA LEU A 1070 -8.79 45.32 -72.81
C LEU A 1070 -9.89 44.56 -72.06
N ASP A 1071 -10.00 43.25 -72.34
CA ASP A 1071 -10.94 42.33 -71.70
C ASP A 1071 -10.35 40.90 -71.68
N ARG A 1072 -11.08 39.90 -71.19
CA ARG A 1072 -10.65 38.50 -71.09
C ARG A 1072 -10.20 37.91 -72.44
N SER A 1073 -10.83 38.28 -73.55
CA SER A 1073 -10.50 37.80 -74.91
C SER A 1073 -10.03 38.90 -75.87
N GLN A 1074 -9.93 40.15 -75.42
CA GLN A 1074 -9.59 41.28 -76.28
C GLN A 1074 -8.30 41.98 -75.85
N TRP A 1075 -7.41 42.21 -76.82
CA TRP A 1075 -6.09 42.78 -76.64
C TRP A 1075 -5.85 43.94 -77.60
N MET A 1076 -5.48 45.10 -77.07
CA MET A 1076 -4.98 46.20 -77.88
C MET A 1076 -3.52 45.95 -78.26
N MET A 1077 -3.26 45.88 -79.55
CA MET A 1077 -1.93 45.76 -80.14
C MET A 1077 -1.53 47.13 -80.68
N SER A 1078 -0.43 47.69 -80.16
CA SER A 1078 0.10 49.00 -80.56
C SER A 1078 1.51 48.88 -81.11
N PHE A 1079 1.74 49.41 -82.31
CA PHE A 1079 3.01 49.34 -83.03
C PHE A 1079 3.51 50.75 -83.33
N THR A 1080 4.72 51.08 -82.87
CA THR A 1080 5.34 52.38 -83.16
C THR A 1080 6.10 52.31 -84.47
N ALA A 1081 5.61 53.02 -85.50
CA ALA A 1081 6.24 53.11 -86.81
C ALA A 1081 7.53 53.96 -86.76
N SER A 1082 8.32 53.90 -87.84
CA SER A 1082 9.65 54.54 -87.94
C SER A 1082 9.64 56.07 -87.82
N ASP A 1083 8.48 56.69 -87.97
CA ASP A 1083 8.23 58.13 -87.86
C ASP A 1083 7.62 58.55 -86.50
N GLY A 1084 7.51 57.62 -85.56
CA GLY A 1084 6.94 57.84 -84.23
C GLY A 1084 5.42 57.69 -84.13
N ARG A 1085 4.70 57.43 -85.24
CA ARG A 1085 3.24 57.22 -85.20
C ARG A 1085 2.90 55.85 -84.64
N THR A 1086 1.75 55.74 -83.96
CA THR A 1086 1.30 54.47 -83.37
C THR A 1086 0.16 53.89 -84.20
N LEU A 1087 0.37 52.69 -84.75
CA LEU A 1087 -0.61 51.90 -85.46
C LEU A 1087 -1.27 50.91 -84.50
N GLN A 1088 -2.60 50.79 -84.53
CA GLN A 1088 -3.34 50.04 -83.52
C GLN A 1088 -4.35 49.04 -84.10
N TRP A 1089 -4.42 47.87 -83.47
CA TRP A 1089 -5.43 46.85 -83.74
C TRP A 1089 -5.98 46.31 -82.43
N VAL A 1090 -7.26 45.96 -82.41
CA VAL A 1090 -7.80 45.11 -81.35
C VAL A 1090 -7.83 43.68 -81.85
N LEU A 1091 -7.14 42.80 -81.15
CA LEU A 1091 -7.15 41.36 -81.35
C LEU A 1091 -8.18 40.74 -80.43
N ARG A 1092 -9.08 39.92 -80.99
CA ARG A 1092 -10.03 39.10 -80.24
C ARG A 1092 -9.71 37.64 -80.44
N SER A 1093 -9.44 36.92 -79.35
CA SER A 1093 -9.20 35.48 -79.35
C SER A 1093 -10.51 34.70 -79.11
N GLN A 1094 -10.59 33.48 -79.65
CA GLN A 1094 -11.67 32.55 -79.33
C GLN A 1094 -11.47 31.86 -77.98
N LEU A 1095 -10.22 31.48 -77.66
CA LEU A 1095 -9.85 30.83 -76.40
C LEU A 1095 -8.58 31.46 -75.81
N GLY A 1096 -8.61 31.79 -74.52
CA GLY A 1096 -7.45 32.32 -73.78
C GLY A 1096 -6.81 33.54 -74.45
N LYS A 1097 -5.48 33.57 -74.51
CA LYS A 1097 -4.71 34.62 -75.20
C LYS A 1097 -4.66 34.44 -76.73
N GLY A 1098 -5.28 33.38 -77.27
CA GLY A 1098 -5.22 33.03 -78.69
C GLY A 1098 -3.76 32.96 -79.20
N PRO A 1099 -3.43 33.59 -80.35
CA PRO A 1099 -2.09 33.54 -80.90
C PRO A 1099 -1.02 34.21 -80.01
N LEU A 1100 -1.41 35.08 -79.07
CA LEU A 1100 -0.46 35.69 -78.13
C LEU A 1100 0.10 34.67 -77.13
N ALA A 1101 -0.56 33.53 -76.90
CA ALA A 1101 -0.04 32.47 -76.02
C ALA A 1101 1.28 31.87 -76.54
N LEU A 1102 1.53 31.93 -77.85
CA LEU A 1102 2.78 31.44 -78.46
C LEU A 1102 3.98 32.34 -78.12
N LEU A 1103 3.74 33.59 -77.74
CA LEU A 1103 4.80 34.47 -77.24
C LEU A 1103 5.26 34.07 -75.83
N ASP A 1104 4.43 33.37 -75.06
CA ASP A 1104 4.84 32.85 -73.76
C ASP A 1104 5.91 31.73 -73.92
N LEU A 1105 6.12 31.19 -75.13
CA LEU A 1105 7.21 30.26 -75.44
C LEU A 1105 8.59 30.93 -75.58
N ARG A 1106 8.65 32.27 -75.60
CA ARG A 1106 9.94 33.00 -75.65
C ARG A 1106 10.72 32.70 -74.37
N GLY A 1107 11.94 32.18 -74.50
CA GLY A 1107 12.77 31.78 -73.36
C GLY A 1107 12.27 30.54 -72.61
N PHE A 1108 11.28 29.82 -73.15
CA PHE A 1108 10.80 28.58 -72.56
C PHE A 1108 11.85 27.46 -72.68
N THR A 1109 12.10 26.76 -71.58
CA THR A 1109 12.94 25.57 -71.52
C THR A 1109 12.18 24.46 -70.78
N LEU A 1110 12.23 23.23 -71.31
CA LEU A 1110 11.62 22.09 -70.65
C LEU A 1110 12.56 21.57 -69.53
N PRO A 1111 12.15 21.54 -68.26
CA PRO A 1111 13.03 21.12 -67.16
C PRO A 1111 13.43 19.63 -67.25
N GLU A 1112 14.68 19.33 -66.90
CA GLU A 1112 15.24 17.96 -66.92
C GLU A 1112 14.81 17.08 -65.74
N GLN A 1113 14.31 17.70 -64.66
CA GLN A 1113 13.93 17.00 -63.43
C GLN A 1113 12.45 17.21 -63.11
N ILE A 1114 11.74 16.11 -62.90
CA ILE A 1114 10.36 16.04 -62.43
C ILE A 1114 10.31 16.28 -60.92
N PHE A 1115 11.18 15.62 -60.18
CA PHE A 1115 11.30 15.73 -58.72
C PHE A 1115 12.61 16.42 -58.34
N SER A 1116 12.57 17.30 -57.33
CA SER A 1116 13.78 17.85 -56.71
C SER A 1116 14.34 16.81 -55.74
N VAL A 1117 15.46 16.19 -56.10
CA VAL A 1117 16.17 15.25 -55.22
C VAL A 1117 17.24 16.05 -54.48
N ASP A 1118 17.22 16.05 -53.14
CA ASP A 1118 18.27 16.69 -52.36
C ASP A 1118 19.61 16.04 -52.69
N SER A 1119 20.52 16.82 -53.26
CA SER A 1119 21.79 16.34 -53.83
C SER A 1119 22.70 15.66 -52.80
N ALA A 1120 22.49 15.92 -51.50
CA ALA A 1120 23.19 15.25 -50.41
C ALA A 1120 22.76 13.78 -50.22
N ALA A 1121 21.46 13.46 -50.39
CA ALA A 1121 20.93 12.12 -50.21
C ALA A 1121 21.32 11.19 -51.38
N SER A 1122 21.30 11.70 -52.61
CA SER A 1122 21.80 10.98 -53.79
C SER A 1122 23.31 10.78 -53.75
N ALA A 1123 24.08 11.76 -53.25
CA ALA A 1123 25.54 11.63 -53.09
C ALA A 1123 25.93 10.56 -52.05
N GLN A 1124 25.19 10.44 -50.95
CA GLN A 1124 25.42 9.40 -49.94
C GLN A 1124 25.09 7.99 -50.47
N ALA A 1125 24.02 7.83 -51.25
CA ALA A 1125 23.69 6.56 -51.89
C ALA A 1125 24.74 6.14 -52.96
N LEU A 1126 25.34 7.11 -53.67
CA LEU A 1126 26.43 6.87 -54.63
C LEU A 1126 27.78 6.57 -53.95
N MET A 1127 28.07 7.18 -52.79
CA MET A 1127 29.32 6.93 -52.05
C MET A 1127 29.30 5.62 -51.26
N ALA A 1128 28.14 5.17 -50.78
CA ALA A 1128 28.02 3.87 -50.10
C ALA A 1128 28.33 2.67 -51.02
N ASN A 1129 28.19 2.84 -52.35
CA ASN A 1129 28.41 1.77 -53.32
C ASN A 1129 29.84 1.73 -53.89
N THR A 1130 30.69 2.71 -53.54
CA THR A 1130 32.10 2.76 -53.96
C THR A 1130 33.08 2.39 -52.84
N GLY A 1131 32.60 2.26 -51.60
CA GLY A 1131 33.44 1.92 -50.43
C GLY A 1131 33.73 0.42 -50.23
N ASN A 1132 33.24 -0.47 -51.11
CA ASN A 1132 33.34 -1.92 -50.92
C ASN A 1132 34.15 -2.65 -52.01
N SER A 1133 34.99 -1.94 -52.79
CA SER A 1133 35.84 -2.57 -53.82
C SER A 1133 37.35 -2.35 -53.69
N ASP A 1134 37.85 -1.62 -52.69
CA ASP A 1134 39.29 -1.31 -52.55
C ASP A 1134 39.91 -1.75 -51.20
N MET A 1135 39.61 -2.97 -50.73
CA MET A 1135 40.44 -3.65 -49.73
C MET A 1135 40.54 -5.15 -50.01
N ASP A 1136 41.11 -5.48 -51.17
CA ASP A 1136 41.81 -6.75 -51.38
C ASP A 1136 43.00 -6.49 -52.31
N GLY A 1137 44.15 -6.17 -51.73
CA GLY A 1137 45.37 -5.95 -52.48
C GLY A 1137 46.52 -5.34 -51.68
N VAL A 1138 47.40 -6.23 -51.20
CA VAL A 1138 48.81 -6.03 -50.81
C VAL A 1138 49.09 -5.77 -49.32
N GLU A 1139 49.64 -6.84 -48.72
CA GLU A 1139 50.51 -7.01 -47.52
C GLU A 1139 50.17 -6.33 -46.18
#